data_AF-D3DCV0-F1
#
_entry.id   AF-D3DCV0-F1
#
_cell.length_a   1.000
_cell.length_b   1.000
_cell.length_c   1.000
_cell.angle_alpha   90.00
_cell.angle_beta   90.00
_cell.angle_gamma   90.00
#
_symmetry.space_group_name_H-M   'P 1'
#
loop_
_entity.id
_entity.type
_entity.pdbx_description
1 polymer ?
#
loop_
_entity_poly.entity_id
_entity_poly.type
_entity_poly.pdbx_seq_one_letter_code
_entity_poly.pdbx_strand_id
1 'polypeptide(L)'
;MPISTPADSTRSATGGRSEESHAQRDAGSTAGPAGGDERLRAYLRRALTELQQSQLRLREVEDAAQEPIAIVGMACRLPGGVDSPAGLWDVVAGGVDAVSGFPVDRGWDLDGLFAAAAAAAEDAAVAVAGDAAAEAGAGGPAGSTAARSGGFLQDVAGFDADLFGISPREALAMDPQHRLLLEVSWEVLERAGLDPRALRGEPVGVFTGLMFHDYSHHVERLPTGLEGYFGIGNSGSAASGRVSYVFGFEGPALTVDTACSSSLVALHLAARSLRSGESSLALAGGAAVMTTPEVLVDFSRQGALATDGRCKAYADGADGTGLSEGVAILLLERLSDARRHGHRVLAVVRGSAVNQDGASNGFTAPNGPSQERVIRAALASAGLTAADVDVVEGHGTGTRLGDPIEAQAVLATYGQGRENGPPLLLGSVKSNLGHTQAAAGAAGVIKMVEALRHGIVPKTLHAARPSAQVDWSAGAVEVVAEQVPWPATGRPRRAAVSSFGISGTNAHVILEAVPDEATVQPPSPLPAPAPVPLPVSANSSAAVQAQVEAVQALVAEGVAAADLGVSLDLRSRFAHRAVVLGEDVVLPRPGLADGGRTAWVFTGQGSQWREMGLGLAAAFPEVAETFDAVGAATGTDLPALLASAGIDGTGLAQLGIFAVQVGLARVLDRAGLRPGAVWGHSVGLIAAAQVAGVFSLADAARLVAARGALMAALPAGGGMLSAAVDVPEAREVLALLPERARALVSVAVVNGPRSLVFSGDAVALREVESLLADRAARTRWLRVSHAFHSPLMDPMLDAFAGVVAGLTIAAPVLAGLPERVTDPDFWVRHVRDQVDLPAAVRELSGLGVTRWVEVGPDAVLRPLVEQNLDHLHSTDAGPAHLDGPAHLDGPAHLGGHTHLVTSTMRRGTPETATIAAALADLWVGGQDVDWSSFRAGGTRTDRLPTYPFQHERYWIQPAAGGPANVAAAGLDAAGHPLLGAALDLAGAPHEVLTGRAAVPEQPWLADHAVAGVVLAPGAVLVELALHAGARAGYPDLLDLAIDNPLALPRAGERRLQVHLGEADGSGRRPVSVYSRGGQDGAEG
;
A
#
# COMPACT_ATOMS: atom_id res chain seq x y z
N MET A 1 -44.26 30.43 35.79
CA MET A 1 -44.69 31.83 35.66
C MET A 1 -43.45 32.68 35.39
N PRO A 2 -43.51 33.75 34.59
CA PRO A 2 -44.47 33.96 33.49
C PRO A 2 -43.98 34.81 32.28
N ILE A 3 -44.56 34.50 31.11
CA ILE A 3 -45.39 35.38 30.22
C ILE A 3 -44.78 36.72 29.71
N SER A 4 -44.77 36.95 28.38
CA SER A 4 -45.65 37.93 27.67
C SER A 4 -45.07 38.51 26.38
N THR A 5 -45.76 38.22 25.27
CA THR A 5 -45.93 38.94 23.98
C THR A 5 -46.75 40.25 24.19
N PRO A 6 -47.40 40.94 23.19
CA PRO A 6 -47.36 40.98 21.70
C PRO A 6 -47.48 42.42 21.09
N ALA A 7 -47.53 42.53 19.75
CA ALA A 7 -48.53 43.26 18.93
C ALA A 7 -48.07 43.29 17.44
N ASP A 8 -48.85 43.41 16.37
CA ASP A 8 -50.24 43.14 15.91
C ASP A 8 -50.21 43.69 14.44
N SER A 9 -50.71 43.09 13.35
CA SER A 9 -52.12 43.15 12.94
C SER A 9 -52.34 42.69 11.48
N THR A 10 -53.33 41.79 11.30
CA THR A 10 -54.44 41.75 10.30
C THR A 10 -54.15 41.66 8.77
N ARG A 11 -54.85 40.89 7.90
CA ARG A 11 -56.25 40.42 7.86
C ARG A 11 -56.45 39.06 7.12
N SER A 12 -57.36 38.26 7.70
CA SER A 12 -58.37 37.28 7.21
C SER A 12 -58.64 37.08 5.71
N ALA A 13 -59.35 36.05 5.20
CA ALA A 13 -59.76 34.70 5.58
C ALA A 13 -60.78 34.21 4.52
N THR A 14 -60.95 32.88 4.44
CA THR A 14 -62.13 32.10 3.97
C THR A 14 -62.48 32.01 2.48
N GLY A 15 -62.66 30.75 2.04
CA GLY A 15 -63.25 30.37 0.75
C GLY A 15 -64.77 30.14 0.80
N GLY A 16 -65.31 29.65 -0.31
CA GLY A 16 -66.71 29.22 -0.43
C GLY A 16 -67.19 29.19 -1.88
N ARG A 17 -67.82 28.08 -2.27
CA ARG A 17 -68.43 27.77 -3.58
C ARG A 17 -69.70 28.61 -3.87
N SER A 18 -69.97 28.86 -5.15
CA SER A 18 -71.27 28.76 -5.88
C SER A 18 -71.14 29.51 -7.21
N GLU A 19 -71.19 28.87 -8.37
CA GLU A 19 -72.40 28.61 -9.19
C GLU A 19 -73.18 29.84 -9.67
N GLU A 20 -73.47 29.79 -10.98
CA GLU A 20 -74.55 30.44 -11.74
C GLU A 20 -74.43 31.87 -12.33
N SER A 21 -74.25 31.87 -13.66
CA SER A 21 -75.27 32.26 -14.66
C SER A 21 -74.88 33.36 -15.68
N HIS A 22 -75.16 33.01 -16.94
CA HIS A 22 -75.64 33.81 -18.08
C HIS A 22 -74.99 35.18 -18.41
N ALA A 23 -74.86 35.64 -19.66
CA ALA A 23 -74.98 35.14 -21.03
C ALA A 23 -74.80 36.39 -21.91
N GLN A 24 -74.02 36.33 -23.00
CA GLN A 24 -74.19 37.05 -24.29
C GLN A 24 -72.88 36.92 -25.10
N ARG A 25 -72.86 36.13 -26.19
CA ARG A 25 -73.07 36.52 -27.61
C ARG A 25 -72.07 37.60 -28.05
N ASP A 26 -71.28 37.46 -29.10
CA ASP A 26 -71.57 36.83 -30.40
C ASP A 26 -70.28 36.64 -31.23
N ALA A 27 -70.42 35.85 -32.31
CA ALA A 27 -69.64 35.84 -33.57
C ALA A 27 -68.88 34.56 -33.93
N GLY A 28 -69.63 33.64 -34.57
CA GLY A 28 -69.29 33.06 -35.88
C GLY A 28 -68.04 32.21 -36.04
N SER A 29 -68.21 30.87 -36.05
CA SER A 29 -67.78 30.01 -37.17
C SER A 29 -68.18 28.56 -36.89
N THR A 30 -68.86 27.95 -37.85
CA THR A 30 -69.24 26.55 -37.92
C THR A 30 -68.04 25.66 -38.23
N ALA A 31 -67.71 24.68 -37.39
CA ALA A 31 -67.00 23.45 -37.78
C ALA A 31 -67.27 22.31 -36.77
N GLY A 32 -67.53 21.10 -37.29
CA GLY A 32 -68.02 19.91 -36.58
C GLY A 32 -67.00 19.11 -35.74
N PRO A 33 -67.28 17.82 -35.48
CA PRO A 33 -66.82 17.08 -34.30
C PRO A 33 -65.39 16.56 -34.47
N ALA A 34 -64.38 17.30 -33.99
CA ALA A 34 -62.97 16.89 -34.11
C ALA A 34 -62.15 17.00 -32.80
N GLY A 35 -62.74 17.40 -31.68
CA GLY A 35 -61.99 17.65 -30.43
C GLY A 35 -61.86 16.47 -29.45
N GLY A 36 -62.68 15.42 -29.60
CA GLY A 36 -62.68 14.28 -28.67
C GLY A 36 -61.55 13.28 -28.93
N ASP A 37 -61.29 12.98 -30.21
CA ASP A 37 -60.33 11.97 -30.64
C ASP A 37 -58.88 12.43 -30.45
N GLU A 38 -58.62 13.73 -30.62
CA GLU A 38 -57.29 14.32 -30.43
C GLU A 38 -56.91 14.45 -28.95
N ARG A 39 -57.87 14.80 -28.08
CA ARG A 39 -57.70 14.78 -26.62
C ARG A 39 -57.52 13.35 -26.09
N LEU A 40 -58.26 12.38 -26.63
CA LEU A 40 -58.11 10.97 -26.27
C LEU A 40 -56.73 10.42 -26.68
N ARG A 41 -56.23 10.75 -27.88
CA ARG A 41 -54.88 10.37 -28.31
C ARG A 41 -53.79 11.02 -27.45
N ALA A 42 -53.94 12.29 -27.06
CA ALA A 42 -53.01 12.96 -26.16
C ALA A 42 -52.99 12.30 -24.76
N TYR A 43 -54.16 11.95 -24.23
CA TYR A 43 -54.29 11.23 -22.96
C TYR A 43 -53.67 9.82 -23.03
N LEU A 44 -53.95 9.06 -24.10
CA LEU A 44 -53.38 7.72 -24.30
C LEU A 44 -51.87 7.75 -24.47
N ARG A 45 -51.30 8.74 -25.19
CA ARG A 45 -49.84 8.93 -25.27
C ARG A 45 -49.24 9.19 -23.90
N ARG A 46 -49.84 10.08 -23.12
CA ARG A 46 -49.38 10.38 -21.76
C ARG A 46 -49.46 9.14 -20.85
N ALA A 47 -50.57 8.41 -20.87
CA ALA A 47 -50.73 7.18 -20.09
C ALA A 47 -49.74 6.08 -20.52
N LEU A 48 -49.43 5.95 -21.82
CA LEU A 48 -48.40 5.04 -22.32
C LEU A 48 -47.00 5.46 -21.87
N THR A 49 -46.68 6.75 -21.90
CA THR A 49 -45.39 7.27 -21.39
C THR A 49 -45.27 7.06 -19.87
N GLU A 50 -46.32 7.33 -19.10
CA GLU A 50 -46.35 7.10 -17.65
C GLU A 50 -46.24 5.61 -17.31
N LEU A 51 -46.88 4.73 -18.09
CA LEU A 51 -46.75 3.28 -17.95
C LEU A 51 -45.33 2.80 -18.30
N GLN A 52 -44.74 3.31 -19.38
CA GLN A 52 -43.36 3.00 -19.77
C GLN A 52 -42.36 3.46 -18.71
N GLN A 53 -42.53 4.68 -18.17
CA GLN A 53 -41.70 5.18 -17.07
C GLN A 53 -41.88 4.36 -15.80
N SER A 54 -43.10 3.93 -15.48
CA SER A 54 -43.37 3.07 -14.33
C SER A 54 -42.76 1.68 -14.50
N GLN A 55 -42.81 1.11 -15.70
CA GLN A 55 -42.19 -0.18 -16.03
C GLN A 55 -40.66 -0.11 -16.01
N LEU A 56 -40.07 0.98 -16.51
CA LEU A 56 -38.63 1.23 -16.43
C LEU A 56 -38.20 1.36 -14.97
N ARG A 57 -38.92 2.16 -14.18
CA ARG A 57 -38.63 2.35 -12.75
C ARG A 57 -38.79 1.07 -11.94
N LEU A 58 -39.77 0.22 -12.27
CA LEU A 58 -39.91 -1.09 -11.65
C LEU A 58 -38.74 -2.00 -11.98
N ARG A 59 -38.32 -2.06 -13.26
CA ARG A 59 -37.14 -2.82 -13.68
C ARG A 59 -35.87 -2.31 -13.02
N GLU A 60 -35.67 -1.00 -12.93
CA GLU A 60 -34.52 -0.41 -12.22
C GLU A 60 -34.48 -0.82 -10.75
N VAL A 61 -35.64 -0.87 -10.07
CA VAL A 61 -35.72 -1.32 -8.68
C VAL A 61 -35.45 -2.82 -8.55
N GLU A 62 -35.97 -3.64 -9.46
CA GLU A 62 -35.73 -5.08 -9.50
C GLU A 62 -34.26 -5.40 -9.80
N ASP A 63 -33.67 -4.73 -10.78
CA ASP A 63 -32.27 -4.87 -11.19
C ASP A 63 -31.33 -4.41 -10.09
N ALA A 64 -31.61 -3.29 -9.41
CA ALA A 64 -30.82 -2.82 -8.27
C ALA A 64 -30.91 -3.78 -7.07
N ALA A 65 -32.09 -4.35 -6.80
CA ALA A 65 -32.26 -5.32 -5.71
C ALA A 65 -31.51 -6.64 -5.96
N GLN A 66 -31.34 -7.02 -7.23
CA GLN A 66 -30.66 -8.23 -7.67
C GLN A 66 -29.26 -7.97 -8.24
N GLU A 67 -28.73 -6.75 -8.06
CA GLU A 67 -27.46 -6.37 -8.66
C GLU A 67 -26.34 -7.30 -8.20
N PRO A 68 -25.60 -7.91 -9.14
CA PRO A 68 -24.46 -8.75 -8.79
C PRO A 68 -23.33 -7.92 -8.18
N ILE A 69 -22.68 -8.46 -7.16
CA ILE A 69 -21.57 -7.81 -6.47
C ILE A 69 -20.26 -8.41 -6.95
N ALA A 70 -19.39 -7.58 -7.51
CA ALA A 70 -18.05 -7.96 -7.93
C ALA A 70 -17.12 -8.11 -6.73
N ILE A 71 -16.34 -9.18 -6.70
CA ILE A 71 -15.13 -9.29 -5.87
C ILE A 71 -13.98 -8.74 -6.70
N VAL A 72 -13.45 -7.58 -6.33
CA VAL A 72 -12.41 -6.86 -7.08
C VAL A 72 -11.01 -6.98 -6.46
N GLY A 73 -10.93 -7.49 -5.22
CA GLY A 73 -9.68 -7.78 -4.52
C GLY A 73 -9.87 -8.80 -3.42
N MET A 74 -8.82 -9.55 -3.10
CA MET A 74 -8.78 -10.50 -1.96
C MET A 74 -7.41 -10.44 -1.28
N ALA A 75 -7.38 -10.59 0.05
CA ALA A 75 -6.15 -10.77 0.82
C ALA A 75 -6.40 -11.65 2.05
N CYS A 76 -5.36 -12.36 2.52
CA CYS A 76 -5.48 -13.22 3.69
C CYS A 76 -4.15 -13.45 4.42
N ARG A 77 -4.26 -13.86 5.69
CA ARG A 77 -3.23 -14.47 6.52
C ARG A 77 -3.81 -15.76 7.08
N LEU A 78 -3.24 -16.90 6.73
CA LEU A 78 -3.74 -18.22 7.09
C LEU A 78 -2.58 -19.13 7.54
N PRO A 79 -2.84 -20.24 8.24
CA PRO A 79 -1.79 -21.15 8.70
C PRO A 79 -0.97 -21.73 7.56
N GLY A 80 0.20 -22.26 7.89
CA GLY A 80 1.13 -22.83 6.90
C GLY A 80 1.94 -21.78 6.13
N GLY A 81 2.04 -20.55 6.66
CA GLY A 81 2.77 -19.45 6.01
C GLY A 81 2.01 -18.81 4.84
N VAL A 82 0.69 -18.98 4.79
CA VAL A 82 -0.13 -18.41 3.72
C VAL A 82 -0.37 -16.93 3.98
N ASP A 83 0.19 -16.07 3.14
CA ASP A 83 0.12 -14.61 3.23
C ASP A 83 -0.67 -13.95 2.08
N SER A 84 -1.26 -14.75 1.20
CA SER A 84 -1.91 -14.27 -0.01
C SER A 84 -2.92 -15.29 -0.57
N PRO A 85 -3.89 -14.85 -1.40
CA PRO A 85 -4.78 -15.76 -2.13
C PRO A 85 -4.03 -16.78 -2.99
N ALA A 86 -2.91 -16.39 -3.60
CA ALA A 86 -2.04 -17.28 -4.37
C ALA A 86 -1.38 -18.33 -3.46
N GLY A 87 -0.88 -17.94 -2.28
CA GLY A 87 -0.36 -18.89 -1.29
C GLY A 87 -1.44 -19.86 -0.79
N LEU A 88 -2.69 -19.41 -0.61
CA LEU A 88 -3.80 -20.31 -0.29
C LEU A 88 -4.05 -21.30 -1.43
N TRP A 89 -4.01 -20.82 -2.68
CA TRP A 89 -4.14 -21.68 -3.85
C TRP A 89 -3.06 -22.77 -3.88
N ASP A 90 -1.79 -22.42 -3.65
CA ASP A 90 -0.69 -23.38 -3.61
C ASP A 90 -0.90 -24.46 -2.55
N VAL A 91 -1.42 -24.10 -1.38
CA VAL A 91 -1.78 -25.05 -0.31
C VAL A 91 -2.91 -26.00 -0.73
N VAL A 92 -4.02 -25.47 -1.26
CA VAL A 92 -5.20 -26.30 -1.57
C VAL A 92 -5.00 -27.14 -2.84
N ALA A 93 -4.35 -26.61 -3.88
CA ALA A 93 -4.01 -27.36 -5.09
C ALA A 93 -2.88 -28.37 -4.84
N GLY A 94 -1.92 -28.04 -3.96
CA GLY A 94 -0.88 -28.98 -3.52
C GLY A 94 -1.40 -30.07 -2.59
N GLY A 95 -2.61 -29.92 -2.03
CA GLY A 95 -3.16 -30.84 -1.04
C GLY A 95 -2.39 -30.85 0.28
N VAL A 96 -1.87 -29.70 0.70
CA VAL A 96 -1.09 -29.51 1.91
C VAL A 96 -2.01 -29.43 3.13
N ASP A 97 -1.61 -30.10 4.22
CA ASP A 97 -2.18 -29.99 5.56
C ASP A 97 -1.36 -28.96 6.36
N ALA A 98 -1.97 -27.83 6.70
CA ALA A 98 -1.33 -26.70 7.37
C ALA A 98 -1.44 -26.75 8.91
N VAL A 99 -1.98 -27.83 9.47
CA VAL A 99 -2.08 -28.02 10.92
C VAL A 99 -0.68 -28.25 11.53
N SER A 100 -0.36 -27.49 12.58
CA SER A 100 0.92 -27.53 13.30
C SER A 100 0.74 -27.80 14.80
N GLY A 101 1.86 -27.88 15.53
CA GLY A 101 1.85 -27.79 17.00
C GLY A 101 1.44 -26.38 17.49
N PHE A 102 1.18 -26.26 18.78
CA PHE A 102 0.82 -24.98 19.41
C PHE A 102 2.00 -23.99 19.41
N PRO A 103 1.73 -22.67 19.35
CA PRO A 103 2.76 -21.64 19.33
C PRO A 103 3.52 -21.60 20.66
N VAL A 104 4.84 -21.37 20.57
CA VAL A 104 5.75 -21.31 21.73
C VAL A 104 6.17 -19.89 22.11
N ASP A 105 5.67 -18.88 21.38
CA ASP A 105 6.09 -17.48 21.46
C ASP A 105 5.00 -16.54 22.04
N ARG A 106 3.90 -17.12 22.53
CA ARG A 106 2.73 -16.42 23.09
C ARG A 106 2.63 -16.48 24.62
N GLY A 107 3.58 -17.16 25.27
CA GLY A 107 3.61 -17.32 26.73
C GLY A 107 2.61 -18.34 27.28
N TRP A 108 2.20 -19.33 26.47
CA TRP A 108 1.31 -20.41 26.92
C TRP A 108 2.09 -21.44 27.74
N ASP A 109 1.56 -21.86 28.89
CA ASP A 109 2.09 -23.00 29.67
C ASP A 109 1.67 -24.33 29.03
N LEU A 110 2.36 -24.70 27.95
CA LEU A 110 2.07 -25.91 27.19
C LEU A 110 2.31 -27.19 28.03
N ASP A 111 3.32 -27.17 28.90
CA ASP A 111 3.65 -28.32 29.75
C ASP A 111 2.54 -28.58 30.77
N GLY A 112 2.05 -27.54 31.45
CA GLY A 112 0.90 -27.64 32.36
C GLY A 112 -0.38 -28.07 31.64
N LEU A 113 -0.64 -27.48 30.46
CA LEU A 113 -1.82 -27.77 29.63
C LEU A 113 -1.88 -29.25 29.20
N PHE A 114 -0.74 -29.83 28.78
CA PHE A 114 -0.66 -31.21 28.32
C PHE A 114 -0.49 -32.22 29.47
N ALA A 115 0.19 -31.87 30.56
CA ALA A 115 0.32 -32.73 31.74
C ALA A 115 -1.04 -32.95 32.41
N ALA A 116 -1.86 -31.89 32.53
CA ALA A 116 -3.22 -32.00 33.03
C ALA A 116 -4.07 -32.94 32.15
N ALA A 117 -3.94 -32.85 30.82
CA ALA A 117 -4.65 -33.76 29.91
C ALA A 117 -4.19 -35.23 30.05
N ALA A 118 -2.89 -35.46 30.23
CA ALA A 118 -2.33 -36.80 30.40
C ALA A 118 -2.77 -37.46 31.71
N ALA A 119 -2.76 -36.71 32.82
CA ALA A 119 -3.19 -37.20 34.12
C ALA A 119 -4.66 -37.67 34.11
N ALA A 120 -5.56 -36.94 33.45
CA ALA A 120 -6.95 -37.39 33.35
C ALA A 120 -7.17 -38.56 32.38
N ALA A 121 -6.33 -38.72 31.35
CA ALA A 121 -6.39 -39.91 30.51
C ALA A 121 -6.00 -41.17 31.30
N GLU A 122 -5.05 -41.05 32.24
CA GLU A 122 -4.69 -42.13 33.18
C GLU A 122 -5.80 -42.39 34.21
N ASP A 123 -6.39 -41.37 34.82
CA ASP A 123 -7.50 -41.53 35.78
C ASP A 123 -8.76 -42.14 35.14
N ALA A 124 -9.08 -41.77 33.90
CA ALA A 124 -10.17 -42.36 33.14
C ALA A 124 -9.90 -43.83 32.76
N ALA A 125 -8.63 -44.21 32.54
CA ALA A 125 -8.24 -45.59 32.27
C ALA A 125 -8.32 -46.49 33.52
N VAL A 126 -8.13 -45.93 34.72
CA VAL A 126 -8.26 -46.64 36.01
C VAL A 126 -9.74 -46.80 36.42
N ALA A 127 -10.62 -45.90 36.00
CA ALA A 127 -12.06 -45.94 36.30
C ALA A 127 -12.88 -46.95 35.47
N VAL A 128 -12.28 -47.69 34.53
CA VAL A 128 -12.97 -48.74 33.74
C VAL A 128 -13.14 -50.02 34.58
N ALA A 129 -14.00 -49.93 35.61
CA ALA A 129 -14.58 -51.04 36.34
C ALA A 129 -15.94 -50.64 36.94
N GLY A 130 -16.87 -50.14 36.14
CA GLY A 130 -18.27 -49.95 36.57
C GLY A 130 -19.12 -49.06 35.64
N ASP A 131 -20.39 -49.44 35.47
CA ASP A 131 -21.42 -48.83 34.61
C ASP A 131 -21.88 -47.40 35.00
N ALA A 132 -21.08 -46.65 35.77
CA ALA A 132 -21.42 -45.31 36.27
C ALA A 132 -20.73 -44.16 35.50
N ALA A 133 -20.18 -44.42 34.30
CA ALA A 133 -19.50 -43.41 33.48
C ALA A 133 -20.44 -42.52 32.65
N ALA A 134 -21.76 -42.78 32.66
CA ALA A 134 -22.73 -42.05 31.83
C ALA A 134 -23.31 -40.77 32.49
N GLU A 135 -23.13 -40.58 33.80
CA GLU A 135 -23.63 -39.38 34.53
C GLU A 135 -22.52 -38.50 35.13
N ALA A 136 -21.25 -38.89 35.04
CA ALA A 136 -20.11 -38.01 35.29
C ALA A 136 -19.71 -37.34 33.97
N GLY A 137 -20.00 -36.04 33.84
CA GLY A 137 -19.97 -35.29 32.58
C GLY A 137 -18.67 -35.42 31.78
N ALA A 138 -18.83 -35.39 30.45
CA ALA A 138 -17.80 -35.45 29.41
C ALA A 138 -16.83 -34.25 29.36
N GLY A 139 -16.38 -33.76 30.52
CA GLY A 139 -15.38 -32.70 30.62
C GLY A 139 -14.04 -33.27 31.05
N GLY A 140 -13.01 -33.11 30.22
CA GLY A 140 -11.62 -33.28 30.65
C GLY A 140 -11.29 -32.39 31.87
N PRO A 141 -10.16 -32.60 32.55
CA PRO A 141 -9.82 -31.92 33.78
C PRO A 141 -9.70 -30.42 33.54
N ALA A 142 -9.94 -29.64 34.59
CA ALA A 142 -9.99 -28.19 34.47
C ALA A 142 -8.64 -27.63 33.97
N GLY A 143 -8.67 -26.82 32.91
CA GLY A 143 -7.47 -26.17 32.37
C GLY A 143 -6.63 -27.04 31.42
N SER A 144 -7.20 -28.07 30.80
CA SER A 144 -6.50 -28.94 29.84
C SER A 144 -7.19 -29.01 28.48
N THR A 145 -6.44 -29.38 27.44
CA THR A 145 -6.98 -29.67 26.10
C THR A 145 -6.53 -31.05 25.62
N ALA A 146 -7.46 -31.77 24.99
CA ALA A 146 -7.17 -33.06 24.38
C ALA A 146 -6.48 -32.92 23.02
N ALA A 147 -6.69 -31.80 22.32
CA ALA A 147 -6.00 -31.48 21.08
C ALA A 147 -4.57 -30.98 21.37
N ARG A 148 -3.59 -31.48 20.59
CA ARG A 148 -2.18 -31.08 20.66
C ARG A 148 -1.69 -30.28 19.45
N SER A 149 -2.60 -30.04 18.51
CA SER A 149 -2.32 -29.40 17.23
C SER A 149 -3.52 -28.55 16.79
N GLY A 150 -3.24 -27.58 15.94
CA GLY A 150 -4.20 -26.65 15.37
C GLY A 150 -3.56 -25.84 14.24
N GLY A 151 -4.32 -24.96 13.60
CA GLY A 151 -3.76 -24.05 12.60
C GLY A 151 -3.40 -22.71 13.23
N PHE A 152 -2.12 -22.33 13.22
CA PHE A 152 -1.66 -21.07 13.82
C PHE A 152 -0.97 -20.17 12.79
N LEU A 153 -1.14 -18.87 12.95
CA LEU A 153 -0.38 -17.86 12.23
C LEU A 153 1.05 -17.76 12.80
N GLN A 154 2.04 -17.55 11.92
CA GLN A 154 3.46 -17.55 12.30
C GLN A 154 3.90 -16.25 12.99
N ASP A 155 3.49 -15.09 12.49
CA ASP A 155 3.91 -13.77 13.01
C ASP A 155 2.68 -12.92 13.40
N VAL A 156 2.09 -13.24 14.56
CA VAL A 156 0.95 -12.49 15.10
C VAL A 156 1.36 -11.26 15.92
N ALA A 157 2.63 -11.19 16.31
CA ALA A 157 3.15 -10.10 17.12
C ALA A 157 3.79 -8.99 16.28
N GLY A 158 4.25 -9.30 15.07
CA GLY A 158 4.75 -8.35 14.09
C GLY A 158 3.68 -7.37 13.62
N PHE A 159 4.06 -6.09 13.51
CA PHE A 159 3.21 -5.04 12.95
C PHE A 159 4.04 -3.83 12.52
N ASP A 160 3.71 -3.22 11.37
CA ASP A 160 4.30 -1.96 10.91
C ASP A 160 3.49 -0.76 11.43
N ALA A 161 3.76 -0.37 12.68
CA ALA A 161 3.00 0.69 13.36
C ALA A 161 3.18 2.08 12.69
N ASP A 162 4.39 2.36 12.20
CA ASP A 162 4.75 3.64 11.60
C ASP A 162 4.01 3.89 10.27
N LEU A 163 3.80 2.86 9.44
CA LEU A 163 3.00 2.96 8.22
C LEU A 163 1.58 3.50 8.50
N PHE A 164 0.96 3.03 9.58
CA PHE A 164 -0.41 3.36 9.93
C PHE A 164 -0.51 4.59 10.88
N GLY A 165 0.61 5.23 11.20
CA GLY A 165 0.65 6.38 12.12
C GLY A 165 0.25 6.03 13.55
N ILE A 166 0.52 4.79 13.98
CA ILE A 166 0.17 4.27 15.30
C ILE A 166 1.43 4.29 16.17
N SER A 167 1.33 4.87 17.37
CA SER A 167 2.49 4.92 18.27
C SER A 167 2.84 3.52 18.79
N PRO A 168 4.13 3.23 19.09
CA PRO A 168 4.54 1.93 19.65
C PRO A 168 3.77 1.51 20.91
N ARG A 169 3.38 2.48 21.77
CA ARG A 169 2.58 2.21 22.97
C ARG A 169 1.16 1.77 22.64
N GLU A 170 0.54 2.42 21.64
CA GLU A 170 -0.79 2.04 21.19
C GLU A 170 -0.74 0.67 20.50
N ALA A 171 0.23 0.44 19.60
CA ALA A 171 0.41 -0.85 18.93
C ALA A 171 0.60 -2.01 19.92
N LEU A 172 1.33 -1.80 21.01
CA LEU A 172 1.48 -2.79 22.09
C LEU A 172 0.15 -3.12 22.78
N ALA A 173 -0.75 -2.14 22.94
CA ALA A 173 -2.06 -2.33 23.58
C ALA A 173 -3.14 -2.85 22.62
N MET A 174 -2.86 -2.92 21.32
CA MET A 174 -3.81 -3.35 20.30
C MET A 174 -3.88 -4.88 20.20
N ASP A 175 -5.11 -5.39 20.18
CA ASP A 175 -5.40 -6.76 19.77
C ASP A 175 -4.70 -7.07 18.42
N PRO A 176 -3.91 -8.16 18.32
CA PRO A 176 -3.32 -8.64 17.06
C PRO A 176 -4.30 -8.70 15.90
N GLN A 177 -5.58 -9.00 16.16
CA GLN A 177 -6.61 -9.04 15.14
C GLN A 177 -6.81 -7.67 14.48
N HIS A 178 -6.78 -6.58 15.25
CA HIS A 178 -6.90 -5.22 14.72
C HIS A 178 -5.68 -4.85 13.84
N ARG A 179 -4.49 -5.27 14.26
CA ARG A 179 -3.23 -5.03 13.53
C ARG A 179 -3.23 -5.76 12.19
N LEU A 180 -3.54 -7.05 12.20
CA LEU A 180 -3.65 -7.86 10.99
C LEU A 180 -4.78 -7.37 10.06
N LEU A 181 -5.90 -6.89 10.62
CA LEU A 181 -6.97 -6.29 9.81
C LEU A 181 -6.49 -5.05 9.04
N LEU A 182 -5.63 -4.21 9.64
CA LEU A 182 -5.06 -3.04 8.95
C LEU A 182 -4.16 -3.47 7.78
N GLU A 183 -3.24 -4.40 8.02
CA GLU A 183 -2.33 -4.90 6.98
C GLU A 183 -3.09 -5.61 5.85
N VAL A 184 -3.98 -6.55 6.18
CA VAL A 184 -4.74 -7.29 5.17
C VAL A 184 -5.72 -6.37 4.41
N SER A 185 -6.22 -5.31 5.05
CA SER A 185 -7.03 -4.28 4.36
C SER A 185 -6.18 -3.38 3.44
N TRP A 186 -4.95 -3.05 3.81
CA TRP A 186 -4.01 -2.36 2.91
C TRP A 186 -3.75 -3.23 1.67
N GLU A 187 -3.45 -4.50 1.90
CA GLU A 187 -3.12 -5.43 0.86
C GLU A 187 -4.26 -5.71 -0.12
N VAL A 188 -5.50 -5.83 0.35
CA VAL A 188 -6.64 -6.09 -0.53
C VAL A 188 -6.89 -4.90 -1.47
N LEU A 189 -6.64 -3.68 -1.02
CA LEU A 189 -6.72 -2.46 -1.84
C LEU A 189 -5.60 -2.41 -2.87
N GLU A 190 -4.35 -2.68 -2.48
CA GLU A 190 -3.23 -2.79 -3.43
C GLU A 190 -3.45 -3.90 -4.48
N ARG A 191 -4.00 -5.04 -4.05
CA ARG A 191 -4.38 -6.15 -4.95
C ARG A 191 -5.61 -5.83 -5.79
N ALA A 192 -6.41 -4.83 -5.45
CA ALA A 192 -7.42 -4.28 -6.35
C ALA A 192 -6.83 -3.23 -7.32
N GLY A 193 -5.64 -2.69 -7.02
CA GLY A 193 -5.00 -1.62 -7.80
C GLY A 193 -5.50 -0.24 -7.39
N LEU A 194 -5.90 -0.10 -6.12
CA LEU A 194 -6.42 1.12 -5.53
C LEU A 194 -5.42 1.66 -4.51
N ASP A 195 -5.10 2.94 -4.61
CA ASP A 195 -4.35 3.65 -3.58
C ASP A 195 -5.28 3.91 -2.37
N PRO A 196 -5.01 3.33 -1.19
CA PRO A 196 -5.83 3.54 0.00
C PRO A 196 -5.96 5.02 0.39
N ARG A 197 -4.97 5.86 0.06
CA ARG A 197 -4.98 7.30 0.37
C ARG A 197 -5.91 8.08 -0.54
N ALA A 198 -6.10 7.63 -1.78
CA ALA A 198 -7.00 8.26 -2.74
C ALA A 198 -8.48 8.02 -2.38
N LEU A 199 -8.77 7.04 -1.51
CA LEU A 199 -10.11 6.70 -1.04
C LEU A 199 -10.52 7.45 0.24
N ARG A 200 -9.69 8.36 0.74
CA ARG A 200 -9.99 9.15 1.94
C ARG A 200 -11.19 10.07 1.67
N GLY A 201 -12.20 9.99 2.53
CA GLY A 201 -13.47 10.71 2.40
C GLY A 201 -14.52 9.98 1.57
N GLU A 202 -14.18 8.85 0.94
CA GLU A 202 -15.14 8.08 0.14
C GLU A 202 -16.04 7.20 1.04
N PRO A 203 -17.30 6.92 0.64
CA PRO A 203 -18.23 6.08 1.40
C PRO A 203 -17.88 4.59 1.26
N VAL A 204 -16.67 4.21 1.65
CA VAL A 204 -16.21 2.83 1.70
C VAL A 204 -16.69 2.18 3.00
N GLY A 205 -17.46 1.10 2.91
CA GLY A 205 -17.94 0.36 4.08
C GLY A 205 -16.91 -0.67 4.57
N VAL A 206 -16.91 -0.96 5.87
CA VAL A 206 -16.05 -1.97 6.52
C VAL A 206 -16.92 -2.91 7.34
N PHE A 207 -17.02 -4.17 6.91
CA PHE A 207 -17.84 -5.20 7.54
C PHE A 207 -16.93 -6.36 7.96
N THR A 208 -16.71 -6.52 9.26
CA THR A 208 -15.72 -7.45 9.79
C THR A 208 -16.36 -8.45 10.74
N GLY A 209 -16.24 -9.74 10.43
CA GLY A 209 -16.47 -10.81 11.38
C GLY A 209 -15.32 -10.91 12.37
N LEU A 210 -15.60 -10.84 13.66
CA LEU A 210 -14.57 -10.96 14.70
C LEU A 210 -15.09 -11.86 15.81
N MET A 211 -14.25 -12.77 16.28
CA MET A 211 -14.55 -13.62 17.43
C MET A 211 -13.36 -13.63 18.36
N PHE A 212 -13.65 -13.80 19.65
CA PHE A 212 -12.67 -13.84 20.74
C PHE A 212 -11.95 -12.49 20.92
N HIS A 213 -11.99 -11.98 22.14
CA HIS A 213 -11.34 -10.72 22.54
C HIS A 213 -10.35 -10.98 23.68
N ASP A 214 -9.67 -12.12 23.59
CA ASP A 214 -8.92 -12.70 24.68
C ASP A 214 -7.57 -12.01 24.93
N TYR A 215 -7.14 -11.14 24.02
CA TYR A 215 -5.97 -10.29 24.26
C TYR A 215 -6.16 -9.40 25.49
N SER A 216 -7.41 -9.01 25.76
CA SER A 216 -7.79 -8.24 26.93
C SER A 216 -7.71 -9.02 28.26
N HIS A 217 -7.76 -10.37 28.21
CA HIS A 217 -7.72 -11.25 29.37
C HIS A 217 -6.29 -11.43 29.94
N HIS A 218 -5.25 -11.07 29.16
CA HIS A 218 -3.84 -11.24 29.56
C HIS A 218 -3.35 -10.33 30.69
N VAL A 219 -4.22 -9.49 31.26
CA VAL A 219 -3.73 -8.35 32.03
C VAL A 219 -4.45 -8.20 33.36
N GLU A 220 -4.02 -8.98 34.35
CA GLU A 220 -4.33 -8.71 35.76
C GLU A 220 -3.79 -7.34 36.21
N ARG A 221 -2.72 -6.84 35.56
CA ARG A 221 -2.14 -5.49 35.71
C ARG A 221 -1.52 -4.97 34.41
N LEU A 222 -2.03 -3.85 33.90
CA LEU A 222 -1.50 -3.19 32.70
C LEU A 222 -0.12 -2.58 33.02
N PRO A 223 0.85 -2.66 32.09
CA PRO A 223 2.02 -1.79 32.16
C PRO A 223 1.60 -0.33 32.31
N THR A 224 2.26 0.40 33.22
CA THR A 224 1.91 1.79 33.53
C THR A 224 1.97 2.64 32.26
N GLY A 225 0.90 3.39 31.97
CA GLY A 225 0.81 4.27 30.80
C GLY A 225 0.10 3.68 29.58
N LEU A 226 -0.43 2.46 29.66
CA LEU A 226 -1.26 1.83 28.60
C LEU A 226 -2.77 1.92 28.86
N GLU A 227 -3.19 2.42 30.02
CA GLU A 227 -4.58 2.40 30.48
C GLU A 227 -5.54 3.13 29.53
N GLY A 228 -5.08 4.20 28.87
CA GLY A 228 -5.86 4.97 27.91
C GLY A 228 -6.05 4.29 26.54
N TYR A 229 -5.15 3.37 26.17
CA TYR A 229 -5.18 2.70 24.85
C TYR A 229 -5.84 1.33 24.90
N PHE A 230 -5.78 0.64 26.04
CA PHE A 230 -6.18 -0.76 26.14
C PHE A 230 -7.66 -1.01 25.86
N GLY A 231 -8.56 -0.16 26.38
CA GLY A 231 -10.00 -0.32 26.19
C GLY A 231 -10.42 -0.25 24.71
N ILE A 232 -9.91 0.72 23.97
CA ILE A 232 -10.17 0.85 22.53
C ILE A 232 -9.30 -0.08 21.68
N GLY A 233 -8.15 -0.51 22.20
CA GLY A 233 -7.24 -1.46 21.56
C GLY A 233 -7.83 -2.86 21.42
N ASN A 234 -8.82 -3.22 22.24
CA ASN A 234 -9.41 -4.57 22.33
C ASN A 234 -10.93 -4.62 22.11
N SER A 235 -11.59 -3.47 21.93
CA SER A 235 -13.03 -3.45 21.67
C SER A 235 -13.32 -3.97 20.27
N GLY A 236 -14.26 -4.92 20.13
CA GLY A 236 -14.68 -5.42 18.82
C GLY A 236 -15.17 -4.31 17.87
N SER A 237 -15.87 -3.29 18.38
CA SER A 237 -16.30 -2.14 17.57
C SER A 237 -15.14 -1.34 16.97
N ALA A 238 -14.00 -1.30 17.67
CA ALA A 238 -12.81 -0.60 17.22
C ALA A 238 -12.10 -1.33 16.08
N ALA A 239 -12.34 -2.63 15.86
CA ALA A 239 -11.70 -3.39 14.79
C ALA A 239 -12.01 -2.79 13.40
N SER A 240 -13.30 -2.73 13.05
CA SER A 240 -13.77 -2.12 11.79
C SER A 240 -13.61 -0.60 11.82
N GLY A 241 -13.92 0.05 12.95
CA GLY A 241 -13.79 1.50 13.10
C GLY A 241 -12.36 2.02 12.91
N ARG A 242 -11.35 1.26 13.33
CA ARG A 242 -9.93 1.63 13.17
C ARG A 242 -9.48 1.51 11.72
N VAL A 243 -9.92 0.48 10.99
CA VAL A 243 -9.72 0.39 9.54
C VAL A 243 -10.29 1.65 8.86
N SER A 244 -11.56 1.99 9.13
CA SER A 244 -12.16 3.22 8.58
C SER A 244 -11.40 4.48 8.99
N TYR A 245 -10.96 4.59 10.24
CA TYR A 245 -10.24 5.76 10.74
C TYR A 245 -8.88 5.95 10.04
N VAL A 246 -8.09 4.88 9.93
CA VAL A 246 -6.73 4.92 9.38
C VAL A 246 -6.76 5.26 7.89
N PHE A 247 -7.63 4.60 7.12
CA PHE A 247 -7.78 4.87 5.68
C PHE A 247 -8.63 6.13 5.40
N GLY A 248 -9.40 6.58 6.39
CA GLY A 248 -10.31 7.73 6.29
C GLY A 248 -11.55 7.43 5.47
N PHE A 249 -12.12 6.24 5.61
CA PHE A 249 -13.38 5.85 4.99
C PHE A 249 -14.59 6.41 5.73
N GLU A 250 -15.64 6.79 4.99
CA GLU A 250 -16.86 7.39 5.55
C GLU A 250 -18.12 6.51 5.39
N GLY A 251 -17.96 5.26 4.94
CA GLY A 251 -19.06 4.29 4.89
C GLY A 251 -19.33 3.60 6.24
N PRO A 252 -20.33 2.71 6.31
CA PRO A 252 -20.66 1.97 7.54
C PRO A 252 -19.46 1.13 8.02
N ALA A 253 -19.14 1.20 9.32
CA ALA A 253 -18.10 0.39 9.96
C ALA A 253 -18.75 -0.54 11.01
N LEU A 254 -18.87 -1.82 10.69
CA LEU A 254 -19.58 -2.82 11.50
C LEU A 254 -18.66 -4.00 11.82
N THR A 255 -18.57 -4.33 13.10
CA THR A 255 -18.02 -5.60 13.56
C THR A 255 -19.17 -6.52 13.98
N VAL A 256 -19.20 -7.74 13.45
CA VAL A 256 -20.24 -8.74 13.71
C VAL A 256 -19.66 -10.01 14.31
N ASP A 257 -20.37 -10.59 15.28
CA ASP A 257 -20.07 -11.90 15.84
C ASP A 257 -21.32 -12.79 15.73
N THR A 258 -21.27 -13.69 14.76
CA THR A 258 -22.24 -14.77 14.58
C THR A 258 -21.52 -16.13 14.60
N ALA A 259 -20.49 -16.20 15.45
CA ALA A 259 -19.56 -17.30 15.55
C ALA A 259 -18.91 -17.65 14.19
N CYS A 260 -18.86 -18.94 13.83
CA CYS A 260 -18.23 -19.43 12.60
C CYS A 260 -18.78 -18.81 11.30
N SER A 261 -20.00 -18.26 11.34
CA SER A 261 -20.64 -17.62 10.18
C SER A 261 -20.28 -16.15 9.98
N SER A 262 -19.54 -15.53 10.91
CA SER A 262 -19.33 -14.08 11.00
C SER A 262 -18.87 -13.43 9.70
N SER A 263 -17.85 -13.98 9.02
CA SER A 263 -17.36 -13.40 7.76
C SER A 263 -18.35 -13.49 6.59
N LEU A 264 -19.21 -14.52 6.52
CA LEU A 264 -20.25 -14.58 5.48
C LEU A 264 -21.44 -13.67 5.81
N VAL A 265 -21.76 -13.48 7.09
CA VAL A 265 -22.74 -12.48 7.51
C VAL A 265 -22.22 -11.07 7.19
N ALA A 266 -20.95 -10.78 7.46
CA ALA A 266 -20.30 -9.53 7.07
C ALA A 266 -20.38 -9.30 5.55
N LEU A 267 -20.08 -10.32 4.74
CA LEU A 267 -20.24 -10.27 3.27
C LEU A 267 -21.69 -9.99 2.86
N HIS A 268 -22.67 -10.65 3.48
CA HIS A 268 -24.08 -10.40 3.22
C HIS A 268 -24.49 -8.94 3.49
N LEU A 269 -24.03 -8.38 4.62
CA LEU A 269 -24.30 -6.98 4.99
C LEU A 269 -23.59 -5.99 4.05
N ALA A 270 -22.34 -6.27 3.67
CA ALA A 270 -21.61 -5.47 2.69
C ALA A 270 -22.32 -5.43 1.33
N ALA A 271 -22.78 -6.59 0.85
CA ALA A 271 -23.55 -6.68 -0.39
C ALA A 271 -24.86 -5.88 -0.33
N ARG A 272 -25.54 -5.86 0.83
CA ARG A 272 -26.74 -5.03 1.07
C ARG A 272 -26.41 -3.53 1.06
N SER A 273 -25.31 -3.13 1.70
CA SER A 273 -24.83 -1.74 1.72
C SER A 273 -24.51 -1.23 0.31
N LEU A 274 -23.85 -2.06 -0.50
CA LEU A 274 -23.57 -1.76 -1.90
C LEU A 274 -24.85 -1.65 -2.75
N ARG A 275 -25.81 -2.59 -2.61
CA ARG A 275 -27.08 -2.55 -3.37
C ARG A 275 -27.96 -1.36 -3.00
N SER A 276 -27.92 -0.91 -1.75
CA SER A 276 -28.69 0.25 -1.29
C SER A 276 -28.02 1.58 -1.62
N GLY A 277 -26.74 1.58 -2.00
CA GLY A 277 -25.98 2.80 -2.26
C GLY A 277 -25.40 3.46 -1.00
N GLU A 278 -25.52 2.83 0.18
CA GLU A 278 -24.87 3.27 1.43
C GLU A 278 -23.34 3.17 1.35
N SER A 279 -22.82 2.30 0.47
CA SER A 279 -21.40 2.23 0.15
C SER A 279 -21.15 2.22 -1.36
N SER A 280 -20.03 2.82 -1.77
CA SER A 280 -19.51 2.72 -3.15
C SER A 280 -18.59 1.50 -3.31
N LEU A 281 -17.78 1.22 -2.29
CA LEU A 281 -16.92 0.05 -2.14
C LEU A 281 -17.12 -0.53 -0.73
N ALA A 282 -16.86 -1.82 -0.54
CA ALA A 282 -16.96 -2.42 0.79
C ALA A 282 -15.88 -3.46 1.05
N LEU A 283 -15.21 -3.36 2.20
CA LEU A 283 -14.38 -4.41 2.77
C LEU A 283 -15.28 -5.39 3.53
N ALA A 284 -15.16 -6.69 3.24
CA ALA A 284 -15.92 -7.73 3.90
C ALA A 284 -15.06 -8.95 4.22
N GLY A 285 -15.11 -9.45 5.44
CA GLY A 285 -14.38 -10.66 5.79
C GLY A 285 -14.37 -10.93 7.28
N GLY A 286 -13.28 -11.50 7.81
CA GLY A 286 -13.16 -11.69 9.25
C GLY A 286 -11.76 -12.04 9.72
N ALA A 287 -11.58 -11.97 11.04
CA ALA A 287 -10.33 -12.26 11.75
C ALA A 287 -10.62 -13.11 13.00
N ALA A 288 -9.70 -14.05 13.27
CA ALA A 288 -9.68 -14.83 14.50
C ALA A 288 -8.22 -15.17 14.84
N VAL A 289 -7.76 -14.73 16.01
CA VAL A 289 -6.45 -15.06 16.57
C VAL A 289 -6.65 -15.49 18.02
N MET A 290 -6.11 -16.66 18.36
CA MET A 290 -6.15 -17.22 19.70
C MET A 290 -4.95 -16.67 20.49
N THR A 291 -5.16 -15.64 21.29
CA THR A 291 -4.05 -15.08 22.09
C THR A 291 -3.82 -15.90 23.38
N THR A 292 -4.84 -16.62 23.83
CA THR A 292 -4.82 -17.59 24.95
C THR A 292 -5.21 -19.02 24.48
N PRO A 293 -4.87 -20.07 25.25
CA PRO A 293 -5.35 -21.42 24.97
C PRO A 293 -6.80 -21.68 25.46
N GLU A 294 -7.50 -20.68 26.02
CA GLU A 294 -8.79 -20.90 26.71
C GLU A 294 -9.87 -21.48 25.79
N VAL A 295 -9.96 -21.01 24.54
CA VAL A 295 -10.93 -21.55 23.58
C VAL A 295 -10.69 -23.03 23.27
N LEU A 296 -9.42 -23.47 23.25
CA LEU A 296 -9.06 -24.88 23.06
C LEU A 296 -9.46 -25.73 24.27
N VAL A 297 -9.29 -25.19 25.48
CA VAL A 297 -9.73 -25.83 26.73
C VAL A 297 -11.26 -25.96 26.77
N ASP A 298 -11.99 -24.89 26.45
CA ASP A 298 -13.45 -24.88 26.52
C ASP A 298 -14.10 -25.81 25.49
N PHE A 299 -13.57 -25.86 24.27
CA PHE A 299 -14.05 -26.81 23.25
C PHE A 299 -13.64 -28.24 23.55
N SER A 300 -12.48 -28.48 24.20
CA SER A 300 -12.09 -29.80 24.67
C SER A 300 -13.05 -30.33 25.73
N ARG A 301 -13.46 -29.48 26.68
CA ARG A 301 -14.44 -29.84 27.73
C ARG A 301 -15.83 -30.18 27.17
N GLN A 302 -16.16 -29.70 25.98
CA GLN A 302 -17.40 -30.03 25.29
C GLN A 302 -17.30 -31.31 24.44
N GLY A 303 -16.10 -31.91 24.35
CA GLY A 303 -15.83 -33.01 23.41
C GLY A 303 -15.97 -32.60 21.94
N ALA A 304 -15.79 -31.30 21.64
CA ALA A 304 -16.01 -30.73 20.32
C ALA A 304 -14.76 -30.73 19.43
N LEU A 305 -13.56 -30.92 20.01
CA LEU A 305 -12.29 -30.93 19.28
C LEU A 305 -11.93 -32.32 18.76
N ALA A 306 -11.36 -32.36 17.55
CA ALA A 306 -10.66 -33.53 17.05
C ALA A 306 -9.36 -33.72 17.83
N THR A 307 -9.06 -34.96 18.21
CA THR A 307 -7.89 -35.28 19.05
C THR A 307 -6.55 -34.99 18.34
N ASP A 308 -6.52 -35.12 17.02
CA ASP A 308 -5.37 -34.80 16.15
C ASP A 308 -5.41 -33.38 15.58
N GLY A 309 -6.35 -32.55 16.03
CA GLY A 309 -6.49 -31.16 15.62
C GLY A 309 -6.88 -30.96 14.16
N ARG A 310 -7.39 -31.97 13.46
CA ARG A 310 -7.76 -31.90 12.03
C ARG A 310 -9.26 -31.92 11.81
N CYS A 311 -9.74 -31.15 10.83
CA CYS A 311 -11.13 -31.23 10.38
C CYS A 311 -11.28 -32.30 9.28
N LYS A 312 -11.73 -33.50 9.66
CA LYS A 312 -11.94 -34.63 8.73
C LYS A 312 -13.33 -34.54 8.07
N ALA A 313 -13.56 -33.45 7.34
CA ALA A 313 -14.86 -33.06 6.82
C ALA A 313 -15.50 -34.18 5.96
N TYR A 314 -16.72 -34.58 6.34
CA TYR A 314 -17.56 -35.61 5.69
C TYR A 314 -16.95 -37.02 5.65
N ALA A 315 -15.85 -37.25 6.36
CA ALA A 315 -15.19 -38.55 6.43
C ALA A 315 -15.83 -39.46 7.49
N ASP A 316 -15.67 -40.77 7.34
CA ASP A 316 -16.10 -41.76 8.34
C ASP A 316 -15.36 -41.60 9.68
N GLY A 317 -14.12 -41.08 9.63
CA GLY A 317 -13.28 -40.82 10.79
C GLY A 317 -13.49 -39.45 11.46
N ALA A 318 -14.52 -38.70 11.09
CA ALA A 318 -14.87 -37.41 11.70
C ALA A 318 -15.11 -37.55 13.21
N ASP A 319 -14.27 -36.91 14.03
CA ASP A 319 -14.31 -37.01 15.50
C ASP A 319 -14.47 -35.65 16.21
N GLY A 320 -14.36 -34.54 15.49
CA GLY A 320 -14.47 -33.19 16.04
C GLY A 320 -13.85 -32.14 15.11
N THR A 321 -13.73 -30.91 15.60
CA THR A 321 -13.12 -29.81 14.85
C THR A 321 -11.66 -29.59 15.24
N GLY A 322 -10.82 -29.28 14.26
CA GLY A 322 -9.49 -28.72 14.50
C GLY A 322 -9.56 -27.20 14.51
N LEU A 323 -9.31 -26.53 15.63
CA LEU A 323 -9.35 -25.07 15.67
C LEU A 323 -8.14 -24.46 14.97
N SER A 324 -8.39 -23.31 14.35
CA SER A 324 -7.40 -22.60 13.57
C SER A 324 -7.63 -21.08 13.61
N GLU A 325 -6.59 -20.35 13.26
CA GLU A 325 -6.54 -18.90 13.16
C GLU A 325 -6.61 -18.43 11.72
N GLY A 326 -7.01 -17.18 11.51
CA GLY A 326 -6.93 -16.61 10.18
C GLY A 326 -7.51 -15.22 10.08
N VAL A 327 -7.07 -14.51 9.06
CA VAL A 327 -7.64 -13.25 8.60
C VAL A 327 -7.88 -13.36 7.11
N ALA A 328 -9.07 -13.02 6.65
CA ALA A 328 -9.41 -13.04 5.23
C ALA A 328 -10.37 -11.89 4.92
N ILE A 329 -10.01 -11.05 3.95
CA ILE A 329 -10.76 -9.84 3.56
C ILE A 329 -10.96 -9.84 2.04
N LEU A 330 -12.16 -9.46 1.64
CA LEU A 330 -12.60 -9.28 0.26
C LEU A 330 -12.91 -7.79 0.05
N LEU A 331 -12.55 -7.26 -1.12
CA LEU A 331 -13.02 -5.95 -1.56
C LEU A 331 -14.16 -6.15 -2.57
N LEU A 332 -15.28 -5.51 -2.28
CA LEU A 332 -16.54 -5.67 -2.98
C LEU A 332 -16.98 -4.36 -3.62
N GLU A 333 -17.58 -4.46 -4.80
CA GLU A 333 -18.16 -3.34 -5.53
C GLU A 333 -19.40 -3.81 -6.29
N ARG A 334 -20.31 -2.89 -6.62
CA ARG A 334 -21.35 -3.20 -7.62
C ARG A 334 -20.69 -3.60 -8.95
N LEU A 335 -21.15 -4.66 -9.60
CA LEU A 335 -20.55 -5.10 -10.87
C LEU A 335 -20.61 -4.02 -11.96
N SER A 336 -21.67 -3.21 -11.97
CA SER A 336 -21.80 -2.07 -12.89
C SER A 336 -20.72 -1.00 -12.65
N ASP A 337 -20.40 -0.73 -11.39
CA ASP A 337 -19.39 0.24 -10.97
C ASP A 337 -17.97 -0.27 -11.23
N ALA A 338 -17.68 -1.54 -10.90
CA ALA A 338 -16.40 -2.15 -11.20
C ALA A 338 -16.06 -2.06 -12.70
N ARG A 339 -17.05 -2.33 -13.56
CA ARG A 339 -16.91 -2.16 -15.01
C ARG A 339 -16.72 -0.71 -15.42
N ARG A 340 -17.47 0.22 -14.81
CA ARG A 340 -17.35 1.66 -15.10
C ARG A 340 -15.96 2.20 -14.74
N HIS A 341 -15.40 1.75 -13.62
CA HIS A 341 -14.09 2.18 -13.13
C HIS A 341 -12.94 1.38 -13.74
N GLY A 342 -13.22 0.33 -14.52
CA GLY A 342 -12.20 -0.54 -15.11
C GLY A 342 -11.50 -1.43 -14.08
N HIS A 343 -12.13 -1.67 -12.92
CA HIS A 343 -11.61 -2.57 -11.91
C HIS A 343 -11.71 -4.02 -12.38
N ARG A 344 -10.66 -4.80 -12.11
CA ARG A 344 -10.65 -6.23 -12.41
C ARG A 344 -11.67 -6.94 -11.53
N VAL A 345 -12.52 -7.76 -12.14
CA VAL A 345 -13.48 -8.60 -11.42
C VAL A 345 -12.91 -10.02 -11.33
N LEU A 346 -12.72 -10.51 -10.11
CA LEU A 346 -12.17 -11.85 -9.84
C LEU A 346 -13.27 -12.93 -9.85
N ALA A 347 -14.43 -12.60 -9.29
CA ALA A 347 -15.64 -13.40 -9.28
C ALA A 347 -16.85 -12.51 -8.95
N VAL A 348 -18.05 -13.05 -9.06
CA VAL A 348 -19.29 -12.34 -8.76
C VAL A 348 -20.06 -13.06 -7.65
N VAL A 349 -20.44 -12.33 -6.60
CA VAL A 349 -21.44 -12.76 -5.62
C VAL A 349 -22.82 -12.56 -6.25
N ARG A 350 -23.46 -13.65 -6.65
CA ARG A 350 -24.79 -13.65 -7.29
C ARG A 350 -25.92 -13.53 -6.30
N GLY A 351 -25.80 -14.16 -5.15
CA GLY A 351 -26.81 -14.10 -4.10
C GLY A 351 -26.25 -14.57 -2.76
N SER A 352 -26.93 -14.18 -1.69
CA SER A 352 -26.58 -14.57 -0.33
C SER A 352 -27.81 -14.53 0.57
N ALA A 353 -27.83 -15.40 1.57
CA ALA A 353 -28.87 -15.43 2.59
C ALA A 353 -28.29 -15.75 3.97
N VAL A 354 -28.95 -15.25 5.00
CA VAL A 354 -28.65 -15.50 6.41
C VAL A 354 -29.95 -15.90 7.12
N ASN A 355 -29.91 -16.93 7.96
CA ASN A 355 -31.04 -17.30 8.83
C ASN A 355 -30.57 -17.83 10.20
N GLN A 356 -31.51 -18.40 10.96
CA GLN A 356 -31.27 -18.94 12.30
C GLN A 356 -31.86 -20.35 12.45
N ASP A 357 -31.19 -21.19 13.22
CA ASP A 357 -31.61 -22.56 13.53
C ASP A 357 -32.86 -22.59 14.41
N GLY A 358 -33.07 -21.57 15.24
CA GLY A 358 -34.20 -21.48 16.16
C GLY A 358 -34.09 -22.48 17.31
N ALA A 359 -35.23 -23.02 17.76
CA ALA A 359 -35.26 -24.01 18.84
C ALA A 359 -34.89 -25.41 18.32
N SER A 360 -33.59 -25.67 18.16
CA SER A 360 -33.04 -26.98 17.76
C SER A 360 -32.85 -27.92 18.97
N ASN A 361 -32.27 -29.11 18.74
CA ASN A 361 -32.09 -30.17 19.76
C ASN A 361 -30.92 -29.90 20.73
N GLY A 362 -30.74 -28.64 21.13
CA GLY A 362 -29.63 -28.13 21.93
C GLY A 362 -29.08 -26.83 21.33
N PHE A 363 -28.64 -25.89 22.17
CA PHE A 363 -28.23 -24.55 21.72
C PHE A 363 -27.15 -24.58 20.63
N THR A 364 -26.23 -25.53 20.72
CA THR A 364 -25.11 -25.70 19.78
C THR A 364 -25.36 -26.75 18.70
N ALA A 365 -26.55 -27.39 18.71
CA ALA A 365 -26.90 -28.44 17.76
C ALA A 365 -27.43 -27.83 16.45
N PRO A 366 -26.86 -28.17 15.28
CA PRO A 366 -27.29 -27.60 14.01
C PRO A 366 -28.67 -28.09 13.57
N ASN A 367 -29.36 -27.35 12.70
CA ASN A 367 -30.68 -27.70 12.18
C ASN A 367 -30.71 -27.87 10.65
N GLY A 368 -30.80 -29.12 10.17
CA GLY A 368 -30.87 -29.44 8.73
C GLY A 368 -31.95 -28.68 7.95
N PRO A 369 -33.22 -28.64 8.41
CA PRO A 369 -34.26 -27.85 7.74
C PRO A 369 -33.96 -26.34 7.64
N SER A 370 -33.28 -25.76 8.63
CA SER A 370 -32.82 -24.37 8.57
C SER A 370 -31.72 -24.19 7.53
N GLN A 371 -30.79 -25.13 7.41
CA GLN A 371 -29.75 -25.12 6.38
C GLN A 371 -30.35 -25.27 4.97
N GLU A 372 -31.33 -26.13 4.78
CA GLU A 372 -32.07 -26.22 3.50
C GLU A 372 -32.75 -24.88 3.14
N ARG A 373 -33.38 -24.22 4.12
CA ARG A 373 -34.05 -22.94 3.91
C ARG A 373 -33.06 -21.83 3.53
N VAL A 374 -31.88 -21.75 4.15
CA VAL A 374 -30.89 -20.72 3.79
C VAL A 374 -30.33 -20.95 2.39
N ILE A 375 -30.10 -22.22 2.00
CA ILE A 375 -29.68 -22.58 0.64
C ILE A 375 -30.73 -22.11 -0.38
N ARG A 376 -32.00 -22.45 -0.17
CA ARG A 376 -33.10 -22.05 -1.07
C ARG A 376 -33.27 -20.53 -1.13
N ALA A 377 -33.10 -19.83 -0.01
CA ALA A 377 -33.18 -18.38 0.04
C ALA A 377 -32.03 -17.71 -0.74
N ALA A 378 -30.81 -18.23 -0.63
CA ALA A 378 -29.67 -17.72 -1.40
C ALA A 378 -29.87 -17.94 -2.90
N LEU A 379 -30.33 -19.13 -3.32
CA LEU A 379 -30.68 -19.44 -4.70
C LEU A 379 -31.76 -18.50 -5.24
N ALA A 380 -32.83 -18.27 -4.46
CA ALA A 380 -33.89 -17.34 -4.82
C ALA A 380 -33.36 -15.90 -4.96
N SER A 381 -32.48 -15.46 -4.05
CA SER A 381 -31.85 -14.13 -4.11
C SER A 381 -30.96 -13.94 -5.34
N ALA A 382 -30.42 -15.03 -5.89
CA ALA A 382 -29.59 -15.03 -7.09
C ALA A 382 -30.39 -15.20 -8.40
N GLY A 383 -31.69 -15.52 -8.32
CA GLY A 383 -32.50 -15.93 -9.47
C GLY A 383 -32.03 -17.25 -10.09
N LEU A 384 -31.51 -18.18 -9.28
CA LEU A 384 -30.93 -19.46 -9.72
C LEU A 384 -31.68 -20.66 -9.16
N THR A 385 -31.48 -21.81 -9.81
CA THR A 385 -31.96 -23.13 -9.34
C THR A 385 -30.82 -23.95 -8.75
N ALA A 386 -31.15 -25.01 -8.01
CA ALA A 386 -30.13 -25.88 -7.41
C ALA A 386 -29.24 -26.59 -8.46
N ALA A 387 -29.73 -26.83 -9.68
CA ALA A 387 -28.96 -27.42 -10.78
C ALA A 387 -27.94 -26.46 -11.41
N ASP A 388 -28.05 -25.17 -11.10
CA ASP A 388 -27.14 -24.14 -11.61
C ASP A 388 -25.80 -24.08 -10.87
N VAL A 389 -25.69 -24.65 -9.66
CA VAL A 389 -24.47 -24.61 -8.85
C VAL A 389 -23.69 -25.92 -9.02
N ASP A 390 -22.37 -25.86 -9.18
CA ASP A 390 -21.55 -27.05 -9.47
C ASP A 390 -20.87 -27.62 -8.22
N VAL A 391 -20.45 -26.72 -7.33
CA VAL A 391 -19.61 -27.04 -6.17
C VAL A 391 -20.19 -26.37 -4.93
N VAL A 392 -20.21 -27.09 -3.81
CA VAL A 392 -20.44 -26.53 -2.47
C VAL A 392 -19.15 -26.64 -1.67
N GLU A 393 -18.61 -25.49 -1.30
CA GLU A 393 -17.67 -25.34 -0.20
C GLU A 393 -18.49 -25.28 1.09
N GLY A 394 -18.63 -26.42 1.76
CA GLY A 394 -19.49 -26.55 2.92
C GLY A 394 -18.85 -26.02 4.21
N HIS A 395 -19.66 -25.95 5.26
CA HIS A 395 -19.19 -25.66 6.60
C HIS A 395 -18.25 -26.75 7.09
N GLY A 396 -18.57 -28.04 6.89
CA GLY A 396 -17.68 -29.20 6.94
C GLY A 396 -16.61 -29.13 8.02
N THR A 397 -17.04 -29.22 9.29
CA THR A 397 -16.18 -29.03 10.46
C THR A 397 -15.53 -30.31 10.95
N GLY A 398 -15.86 -31.47 10.37
CA GLY A 398 -15.38 -32.76 10.84
C GLY A 398 -16.10 -33.25 12.09
N THR A 399 -17.25 -32.67 12.42
CA THR A 399 -17.99 -33.02 13.63
C THR A 399 -18.92 -34.21 13.38
N ARG A 400 -18.98 -35.15 14.34
CA ARG A 400 -19.80 -36.38 14.23
C ARG A 400 -21.27 -36.11 13.95
N LEU A 401 -21.83 -35.04 14.52
CA LEU A 401 -23.24 -34.68 14.37
C LEU A 401 -23.48 -33.68 13.23
N GLY A 402 -22.61 -32.67 13.09
CA GLY A 402 -22.84 -31.56 12.17
C GLY A 402 -22.64 -31.95 10.70
N ASP A 403 -21.59 -32.71 10.38
CA ASP A 403 -21.28 -33.08 9.00
C ASP A 403 -22.42 -33.91 8.35
N PRO A 404 -23.04 -34.91 9.03
CA PRO A 404 -24.18 -35.59 8.46
C PRO A 404 -25.41 -34.71 8.24
N ILE A 405 -25.68 -33.77 9.14
CA ILE A 405 -26.82 -32.84 9.03
C ILE A 405 -26.63 -31.90 7.83
N GLU A 406 -25.42 -31.38 7.64
CA GLU A 406 -25.10 -30.54 6.48
C GLU A 406 -25.17 -31.34 5.18
N ALA A 407 -24.56 -32.53 5.12
CA ALA A 407 -24.58 -33.36 3.93
C ALA A 407 -26.02 -33.71 3.52
N GLN A 408 -26.90 -34.00 4.49
CA GLN A 408 -28.33 -34.23 4.23
C GLN A 408 -29.04 -32.98 3.68
N ALA A 409 -28.77 -31.79 4.23
CA ALA A 409 -29.33 -30.55 3.71
C ALA A 409 -28.88 -30.28 2.26
N VAL A 410 -27.61 -30.55 1.94
CA VAL A 410 -27.07 -30.46 0.58
C VAL A 410 -27.71 -31.50 -0.35
N LEU A 411 -27.86 -32.75 0.08
CA LEU A 411 -28.55 -33.81 -0.67
C LEU A 411 -30.02 -33.44 -0.96
N ALA A 412 -30.75 -32.91 0.04
CA ALA A 412 -32.15 -32.52 -0.07
C ALA A 412 -32.39 -31.26 -0.94
N THR A 413 -31.34 -30.49 -1.20
CA THR A 413 -31.39 -29.27 -2.03
C THR A 413 -30.67 -29.48 -3.36
N TYR A 414 -29.34 -29.41 -3.34
CA TYR A 414 -28.48 -29.51 -4.51
C TYR A 414 -28.42 -30.92 -5.12
N GLY A 415 -28.55 -31.98 -4.32
CA GLY A 415 -28.52 -33.36 -4.80
C GLY A 415 -29.76 -33.77 -5.62
N GLN A 416 -30.81 -32.96 -5.63
CA GLN A 416 -32.08 -33.26 -6.30
C GLN A 416 -32.10 -32.76 -7.76
N GLY A 417 -32.85 -33.43 -8.64
CA GLY A 417 -33.06 -33.00 -10.02
C GLY A 417 -31.83 -33.12 -10.93
N ARG A 418 -30.91 -34.04 -10.62
CA ARG A 418 -29.62 -34.25 -11.31
C ARG A 418 -29.46 -35.61 -12.01
N GLU A 419 -30.55 -36.32 -12.26
CA GLU A 419 -30.58 -37.70 -12.75
C GLU A 419 -29.77 -37.94 -14.04
N ASN A 420 -29.60 -36.92 -14.88
CA ASN A 420 -28.87 -36.98 -16.16
C ASN A 420 -27.67 -36.00 -16.23
N GLY A 421 -27.27 -35.41 -15.10
CA GLY A 421 -26.20 -34.41 -15.03
C GLY A 421 -25.05 -34.83 -14.11
N PRO A 422 -23.94 -34.06 -14.08
CA PRO A 422 -22.87 -34.31 -13.12
C PRO A 422 -23.37 -34.13 -11.68
N PRO A 423 -22.88 -34.93 -10.72
CA PRO A 423 -23.19 -34.74 -9.31
C PRO A 423 -22.70 -33.36 -8.85
N LEU A 424 -23.31 -32.85 -7.79
CA LEU A 424 -22.75 -31.71 -7.07
C LEU A 424 -21.47 -32.15 -6.37
N LEU A 425 -20.40 -31.36 -6.51
CA LEU A 425 -19.15 -31.61 -5.79
C LEU A 425 -19.19 -30.93 -4.42
N LEU A 426 -18.82 -31.66 -3.35
CA LEU A 426 -18.82 -31.18 -1.97
C LEU A 426 -17.41 -31.21 -1.37
N GLY A 427 -16.99 -30.12 -0.74
CA GLY A 427 -15.70 -30.06 -0.06
C GLY A 427 -15.63 -29.03 1.07
N SER A 428 -14.47 -28.97 1.73
CA SER A 428 -14.19 -27.98 2.80
C SER A 428 -12.70 -27.65 2.90
N VAL A 429 -12.37 -26.35 2.88
CA VAL A 429 -11.03 -25.77 3.10
C VAL A 429 -10.52 -26.07 4.50
N LYS A 430 -11.41 -26.34 5.45
CA LYS A 430 -11.05 -26.65 6.84
C LYS A 430 -10.24 -27.94 6.94
N SER A 431 -10.36 -28.82 5.95
CA SER A 431 -9.53 -30.02 5.86
C SER A 431 -8.04 -29.71 5.63
N ASN A 432 -7.72 -28.55 5.04
CA ASN A 432 -6.34 -28.08 4.85
C ASN A 432 -5.87 -27.19 5.99
N LEU A 433 -6.72 -26.25 6.43
CA LEU A 433 -6.29 -25.15 7.32
C LEU A 433 -6.71 -25.34 8.78
N GLY A 434 -7.57 -26.33 9.08
CA GLY A 434 -8.42 -26.30 10.27
C GLY A 434 -9.54 -25.27 10.17
N HIS A 435 -10.33 -25.14 11.24
CA HIS A 435 -11.45 -24.21 11.31
C HIS A 435 -10.99 -22.83 11.77
N THR A 436 -10.84 -21.90 10.82
CA THR A 436 -10.40 -20.50 11.05
C THR A 436 -11.48 -19.58 11.65
N GLN A 437 -12.43 -20.17 12.40
CA GLN A 437 -13.42 -19.47 13.23
C GLN A 437 -14.15 -18.35 12.46
N ALA A 438 -14.06 -17.08 12.90
CA ALA A 438 -14.73 -15.94 12.27
C ALA A 438 -14.33 -15.73 10.79
N ALA A 439 -13.09 -16.09 10.41
CA ALA A 439 -12.56 -15.95 9.06
C ALA A 439 -12.93 -17.13 8.13
N ALA A 440 -13.55 -18.20 8.65
CA ALA A 440 -13.78 -19.44 7.92
C ALA A 440 -14.60 -19.28 6.63
N GLY A 441 -15.62 -18.43 6.68
CA GLY A 441 -16.45 -18.10 5.53
C GLY A 441 -15.65 -17.45 4.40
N ALA A 442 -14.94 -16.37 4.72
CA ALA A 442 -14.12 -15.65 3.76
C ALA A 442 -12.98 -16.51 3.20
N ALA A 443 -12.34 -17.36 4.01
CA ALA A 443 -11.33 -18.31 3.52
C ALA A 443 -11.92 -19.31 2.49
N GLY A 444 -13.14 -19.80 2.74
CA GLY A 444 -13.88 -20.63 1.77
C GLY A 444 -14.23 -19.88 0.48
N VAL A 445 -14.60 -18.60 0.57
CA VAL A 445 -14.82 -17.74 -0.61
C VAL A 445 -13.52 -17.59 -1.41
N ILE A 446 -12.39 -17.26 -0.78
CA ILE A 446 -11.10 -17.09 -1.48
C ILE A 446 -10.70 -18.40 -2.19
N LYS A 447 -10.80 -19.55 -1.51
CA LYS A 447 -10.56 -20.87 -2.13
C LYS A 447 -11.40 -21.06 -3.38
N MET A 448 -12.69 -20.75 -3.32
CA MET A 448 -13.61 -20.94 -4.44
C MET A 448 -13.38 -19.92 -5.57
N VAL A 449 -12.99 -18.69 -5.28
CA VAL A 449 -12.60 -17.72 -6.31
C VAL A 449 -11.36 -18.20 -7.07
N GLU A 450 -10.34 -18.69 -6.37
CA GLU A 450 -9.16 -19.27 -7.04
C GLU A 450 -9.51 -20.54 -7.83
N ALA A 451 -10.36 -21.41 -7.29
CA ALA A 451 -10.88 -22.58 -8.00
C ALA A 451 -11.62 -22.22 -9.31
N LEU A 452 -12.43 -21.15 -9.30
CA LEU A 452 -13.12 -20.63 -10.49
C LEU A 452 -12.13 -20.13 -11.55
N ARG A 453 -11.11 -19.37 -11.12
CA ARG A 453 -10.05 -18.80 -11.98
C ARG A 453 -9.18 -19.87 -12.62
N HIS A 454 -8.82 -20.91 -11.85
CA HIS A 454 -8.00 -22.01 -12.33
C HIS A 454 -8.82 -23.12 -13.04
N GLY A 455 -10.15 -23.08 -12.93
CA GLY A 455 -11.02 -24.10 -13.52
C GLY A 455 -10.78 -25.50 -12.93
N ILE A 456 -10.46 -25.58 -11.64
CA ILE A 456 -10.10 -26.81 -10.93
C ILE A 456 -10.80 -26.80 -9.58
N VAL A 457 -11.35 -27.95 -9.16
CA VAL A 457 -11.88 -28.15 -7.81
C VAL A 457 -10.85 -28.91 -6.96
N PRO A 458 -10.24 -28.27 -5.94
CA PRO A 458 -9.26 -28.92 -5.08
C PRO A 458 -9.87 -30.04 -4.23
N LYS A 459 -9.06 -31.04 -3.89
CA LYS A 459 -9.50 -32.13 -2.99
C LYS A 459 -9.76 -31.64 -1.57
N THR A 460 -10.67 -32.32 -0.88
CA THR A 460 -10.89 -32.25 0.56
C THR A 460 -10.06 -33.33 1.22
N LEU A 461 -9.17 -32.94 2.13
CA LEU A 461 -8.29 -33.88 2.82
C LEU A 461 -9.07 -34.80 3.77
N HIS A 462 -8.50 -35.96 4.06
CA HIS A 462 -9.03 -36.98 4.98
C HIS A 462 -10.37 -37.63 4.56
N ALA A 463 -10.92 -37.28 3.41
CA ALA A 463 -12.24 -37.73 2.94
C ALA A 463 -12.20 -38.97 2.02
N ALA A 464 -11.12 -39.76 2.03
CA ALA A 464 -10.98 -40.95 1.17
C ALA A 464 -12.10 -41.99 1.36
N ARG A 465 -12.68 -42.05 2.57
CA ARG A 465 -13.91 -42.81 2.85
C ARG A 465 -14.98 -41.86 3.40
N PRO A 466 -16.02 -41.55 2.62
CA PRO A 466 -17.15 -40.75 3.08
C PRO A 466 -17.87 -41.39 4.28
N SER A 467 -18.49 -40.56 5.12
CA SER A 467 -19.16 -40.99 6.35
C SER A 467 -20.29 -41.98 6.09
N ALA A 468 -20.31 -43.09 6.84
CA ALA A 468 -21.40 -44.07 6.81
C ALA A 468 -22.69 -43.56 7.48
N GLN A 469 -22.63 -42.42 8.18
CA GLN A 469 -23.80 -41.79 8.81
C GLN A 469 -24.66 -40.97 7.83
N VAL A 470 -24.21 -40.85 6.57
CA VAL A 470 -24.90 -40.14 5.50
C VAL A 470 -25.37 -41.15 4.45
N ASP A 471 -26.64 -41.08 4.07
CA ASP A 471 -27.16 -41.80 2.92
C ASP A 471 -26.83 -41.04 1.63
N TRP A 472 -25.62 -41.25 1.11
CA TRP A 472 -25.16 -40.64 -0.14
C TRP A 472 -25.97 -41.09 -1.38
N SER A 473 -26.79 -42.14 -1.26
CA SER A 473 -27.65 -42.58 -2.37
C SER A 473 -28.93 -41.75 -2.51
N ALA A 474 -29.25 -40.89 -1.53
CA ALA A 474 -30.45 -40.06 -1.51
C ALA A 474 -30.44 -38.88 -2.51
N GLY A 475 -29.30 -38.59 -3.15
CA GLY A 475 -29.14 -37.51 -4.12
C GLY A 475 -27.77 -37.53 -4.79
N ALA A 476 -27.62 -36.82 -5.91
CA ALA A 476 -26.37 -36.80 -6.67
C ALA A 476 -25.36 -35.78 -6.09
N VAL A 477 -24.69 -36.17 -5.01
CA VAL A 477 -23.62 -35.38 -4.36
C VAL A 477 -22.39 -36.26 -4.18
N GLU A 478 -21.21 -35.73 -4.49
CA GLU A 478 -19.93 -36.43 -4.38
C GLU A 478 -18.94 -35.60 -3.56
N VAL A 479 -18.35 -36.20 -2.53
CA VAL A 479 -17.28 -35.56 -1.76
C VAL A 479 -15.99 -35.59 -2.59
N VAL A 480 -15.35 -34.44 -2.76
CA VAL A 480 -14.17 -34.28 -3.62
C VAL A 480 -12.93 -34.88 -2.93
N ALA A 481 -12.75 -36.20 -3.02
CA ALA A 481 -11.62 -36.92 -2.42
C ALA A 481 -10.31 -36.72 -3.22
N GLU A 482 -10.43 -36.45 -4.52
CA GLU A 482 -9.31 -36.19 -5.44
C GLU A 482 -9.56 -34.90 -6.21
N GLN A 483 -8.49 -34.21 -6.61
CA GLN A 483 -8.61 -32.97 -7.40
C GLN A 483 -9.22 -33.27 -8.77
N VAL A 484 -10.21 -32.49 -9.19
CA VAL A 484 -10.89 -32.67 -10.47
C VAL A 484 -10.89 -31.39 -11.31
N PRO A 485 -10.72 -31.48 -12.65
CA PRO A 485 -11.00 -30.37 -13.55
C PRO A 485 -12.46 -29.91 -13.42
N TRP A 486 -12.70 -28.60 -13.43
CA TRP A 486 -14.05 -28.05 -13.39
C TRP A 486 -14.64 -27.98 -14.80
N PRO A 487 -15.57 -28.88 -15.17
CA PRO A 487 -16.03 -29.03 -16.54
C PRO A 487 -16.71 -27.75 -17.06
N ALA A 488 -16.46 -27.43 -18.33
CA ALA A 488 -17.17 -26.36 -19.02
C ALA A 488 -18.55 -26.86 -19.47
N THR A 489 -19.62 -26.28 -18.93
CA THR A 489 -21.01 -26.70 -19.18
C THR A 489 -21.75 -25.78 -20.15
N GLY A 490 -21.07 -24.80 -20.75
CA GLY A 490 -21.67 -23.75 -21.58
C GLY A 490 -22.37 -22.63 -20.80
N ARG A 491 -22.51 -22.78 -19.47
CA ARG A 491 -22.89 -21.72 -18.52
C ARG A 491 -21.68 -21.33 -17.65
N PRO A 492 -21.69 -20.15 -17.00
CA PRO A 492 -20.68 -19.80 -16.02
C PRO A 492 -20.56 -20.88 -14.93
N ARG A 493 -19.31 -21.17 -14.51
CA ARG A 493 -19.03 -22.02 -13.35
C ARG A 493 -19.57 -21.33 -12.09
N ARG A 494 -20.20 -22.09 -11.21
CA ARG A 494 -20.82 -21.54 -9.99
C ARG A 494 -20.51 -22.38 -8.77
N ALA A 495 -20.10 -21.71 -7.70
CA ALA A 495 -19.85 -22.30 -6.40
C ALA A 495 -20.86 -21.78 -5.38
N ALA A 496 -21.12 -22.53 -4.34
CA ALA A 496 -21.75 -22.03 -3.13
C ALA A 496 -20.82 -22.21 -1.93
N VAL A 497 -20.89 -21.29 -0.96
CA VAL A 497 -20.10 -21.31 0.27
C VAL A 497 -21.03 -21.25 1.47
N SER A 498 -20.93 -22.23 2.36
CA SER A 498 -21.71 -22.33 3.60
C SER A 498 -20.87 -22.04 4.82
N SER A 499 -21.44 -21.34 5.80
CA SER A 499 -20.87 -21.30 7.15
C SER A 499 -21.97 -21.20 8.21
N PHE A 500 -21.91 -22.10 9.19
CA PHE A 500 -22.94 -22.27 10.22
C PHE A 500 -22.33 -22.00 11.59
N GLY A 501 -22.82 -20.97 12.27
CA GLY A 501 -22.32 -20.56 13.58
C GLY A 501 -22.85 -21.46 14.69
N ILE A 502 -22.03 -21.68 15.72
CA ILE A 502 -22.41 -22.48 16.91
C ILE A 502 -23.63 -21.89 17.66
N SER A 503 -23.94 -20.62 17.45
CA SER A 503 -25.15 -19.94 17.97
C SER A 503 -26.40 -20.13 17.08
N GLY A 504 -26.32 -21.00 16.07
CA GLY A 504 -27.41 -21.32 15.14
C GLY A 504 -27.54 -20.39 13.93
N THR A 505 -26.71 -19.34 13.81
CA THR A 505 -26.77 -18.43 12.65
C THR A 505 -26.15 -19.09 11.43
N ASN A 506 -26.91 -19.26 10.36
CA ASN A 506 -26.43 -19.85 9.11
C ASN A 506 -26.28 -18.78 8.04
N ALA A 507 -25.19 -18.85 7.27
CA ALA A 507 -24.98 -18.01 6.11
C ALA A 507 -24.62 -18.87 4.89
N HIS A 508 -25.16 -18.49 3.73
CA HIS A 508 -24.92 -19.18 2.46
C HIS A 508 -24.77 -18.16 1.32
N VAL A 509 -23.72 -18.31 0.53
CA VAL A 509 -23.33 -17.37 -0.54
C VAL A 509 -23.14 -18.13 -1.85
N ILE A 510 -23.60 -17.57 -2.97
CA ILE A 510 -23.41 -18.13 -4.31
C ILE A 510 -22.44 -17.25 -5.10
N LEU A 511 -21.38 -17.87 -5.61
CA LEU A 511 -20.34 -17.28 -6.43
C LEU A 511 -20.49 -17.73 -7.89
N GLU A 512 -20.15 -16.85 -8.82
CA GLU A 512 -20.15 -17.11 -10.25
C GLU A 512 -18.83 -16.65 -10.87
N ALA A 513 -18.28 -17.46 -11.78
CA ALA A 513 -17.13 -17.08 -12.58
C ALA A 513 -17.47 -15.89 -13.49
N VAL A 514 -16.54 -14.96 -13.60
CA VAL A 514 -16.58 -13.96 -14.67
C VAL A 514 -16.24 -14.69 -15.98
N PRO A 515 -16.95 -14.45 -17.09
CA PRO A 515 -16.49 -14.91 -18.40
C PRO A 515 -15.04 -14.45 -18.60
N ASP A 516 -14.21 -15.28 -19.24
CA ASP A 516 -12.91 -14.82 -19.75
C ASP A 516 -13.19 -13.75 -20.82
N GLU A 517 -13.42 -12.51 -20.40
CA GLU A 517 -13.12 -11.36 -21.22
C GLU A 517 -11.61 -11.39 -21.36
N ALA A 518 -11.14 -12.13 -22.36
CA ALA A 518 -9.84 -11.91 -22.92
C ALA A 518 -9.84 -10.43 -23.28
N THR A 519 -9.30 -9.59 -22.40
CA THR A 519 -8.87 -8.24 -22.71
C THR A 519 -7.73 -8.41 -23.70
N VAL A 520 -8.08 -8.77 -24.93
CA VAL A 520 -7.25 -8.62 -26.10
C VAL A 520 -7.20 -7.12 -26.29
N GLN A 521 -6.37 -6.44 -25.47
CA GLN A 521 -5.86 -5.17 -25.91
C GLN A 521 -5.24 -5.44 -27.27
N PRO A 522 -5.64 -4.71 -28.33
CA PRO A 522 -4.97 -4.85 -29.60
C PRO A 522 -3.47 -4.65 -29.32
N PRO A 523 -2.60 -5.58 -29.78
CA PRO A 523 -1.18 -5.48 -29.49
C PRO A 523 -0.70 -4.08 -29.89
N SER A 524 -0.02 -3.41 -28.96
CA SER A 524 0.62 -2.14 -29.28
C SER A 524 1.50 -2.37 -30.52
N PRO A 525 1.39 -1.53 -31.56
CA PRO A 525 2.17 -1.69 -32.78
C PRO A 525 3.67 -1.49 -32.55
N LEU A 526 4.05 -0.88 -31.41
CA LEU A 526 5.44 -0.66 -31.00
C LEU A 526 5.75 -1.38 -29.67
N PRO A 527 6.92 -2.01 -29.54
CA PRO A 527 7.39 -2.57 -28.27
C PRO A 527 7.70 -1.45 -27.27
N ALA A 528 7.60 -1.75 -25.97
CA ALA A 528 7.99 -0.81 -24.92
C ALA A 528 9.48 -0.39 -25.06
N PRO A 529 9.81 0.91 -24.92
CA PRO A 529 11.19 1.38 -24.87
C PRO A 529 11.97 0.68 -23.74
N ALA A 530 13.17 0.21 -24.06
CA ALA A 530 14.05 -0.45 -23.09
C ALA A 530 15.21 0.47 -22.67
N PRO A 531 15.71 0.36 -21.42
CA PRO A 531 15.14 -0.38 -20.29
C PRO A 531 13.81 0.23 -19.82
N VAL A 532 12.90 -0.63 -19.33
CA VAL A 532 11.62 -0.22 -18.73
C VAL A 532 11.88 0.24 -17.29
N PRO A 533 11.56 1.49 -16.91
CA PRO A 533 11.69 1.96 -15.53
C PRO A 533 10.64 1.31 -14.62
N LEU A 534 11.08 0.74 -13.50
CA LEU A 534 10.23 0.12 -12.49
C LEU A 534 10.30 0.94 -11.20
N PRO A 535 9.41 1.95 -11.03
CA PRO A 535 9.40 2.82 -9.86
C PRO A 535 8.84 2.07 -8.63
N VAL A 536 9.53 2.16 -7.50
CA VAL A 536 9.12 1.59 -6.21
C VAL A 536 9.18 2.65 -5.12
N SER A 537 8.16 2.69 -4.25
CA SER A 537 8.12 3.66 -3.15
C SER A 537 7.52 3.06 -1.89
N ALA A 538 7.99 3.49 -0.73
CA ALA A 538 7.51 3.02 0.56
C ALA A 538 7.62 4.07 1.67
N ASN A 539 7.10 3.78 2.87
CA ASN A 539 7.13 4.71 4.00
C ASN A 539 8.50 4.80 4.69
N SER A 540 9.44 3.93 4.34
CA SER A 540 10.80 3.94 4.89
C SER A 540 11.82 3.50 3.84
N SER A 541 13.09 3.80 4.06
CA SER A 541 14.19 3.34 3.19
C SER A 541 14.33 1.82 3.19
N ALA A 542 14.09 1.17 4.32
CA ALA A 542 14.15 -0.30 4.44
C ALA A 542 13.05 -0.97 3.60
N ALA A 543 11.82 -0.43 3.63
CA ALA A 543 10.73 -0.94 2.81
C ALA A 543 10.98 -0.70 1.30
N VAL A 544 11.61 0.41 0.91
CA VAL A 544 12.03 0.62 -0.49
C VAL A 544 13.04 -0.44 -0.91
N GLN A 545 14.03 -0.73 -0.06
CA GLN A 545 15.03 -1.75 -0.37
C GLN A 545 14.37 -3.14 -0.54
N ALA A 546 13.46 -3.52 0.34
CA ALA A 546 12.71 -4.78 0.21
C ALA A 546 11.89 -4.83 -1.09
N GLN A 547 11.26 -3.73 -1.52
CA GLN A 547 10.57 -3.68 -2.82
C GLN A 547 11.53 -3.80 -4.01
N VAL A 548 12.70 -3.14 -3.97
CA VAL A 548 13.73 -3.25 -5.01
C VAL A 548 14.16 -4.71 -5.16
N GLU A 549 14.47 -5.38 -4.06
CA GLU A 549 14.89 -6.79 -4.05
C GLU A 549 13.80 -7.70 -4.62
N ALA A 550 12.54 -7.50 -4.23
CA ALA A 550 11.41 -8.26 -4.76
C ALA A 550 11.20 -8.04 -6.27
N VAL A 551 11.29 -6.81 -6.74
CA VAL A 551 11.15 -6.47 -8.18
C VAL A 551 12.30 -7.07 -8.99
N GLN A 552 13.55 -6.95 -8.50
CA GLN A 552 14.71 -7.54 -9.16
C GLN A 552 14.62 -9.08 -9.23
N ALA A 553 14.13 -9.73 -8.17
CA ALA A 553 13.90 -11.17 -8.17
C ALA A 553 12.90 -11.59 -9.26
N LEU A 554 11.77 -10.87 -9.41
CA LEU A 554 10.78 -11.17 -10.45
C LEU A 554 11.30 -10.95 -11.87
N VAL A 555 12.12 -9.91 -12.08
CA VAL A 555 12.80 -9.70 -13.35
C VAL A 555 13.77 -10.85 -13.65
N ALA A 556 14.52 -11.32 -12.65
CA ALA A 556 15.42 -12.46 -12.79
C ALA A 556 14.68 -13.80 -13.05
N GLU A 557 13.46 -13.95 -12.53
CA GLU A 557 12.56 -15.07 -12.81
C GLU A 557 11.92 -15.01 -14.21
N GLY A 558 12.12 -13.93 -14.96
CA GLY A 558 11.63 -13.76 -16.32
C GLY A 558 10.23 -13.15 -16.44
N VAL A 559 9.71 -12.52 -15.38
CA VAL A 559 8.48 -11.71 -15.48
C VAL A 559 8.75 -10.48 -16.36
N ALA A 560 7.87 -10.21 -17.32
CA ALA A 560 8.07 -9.10 -18.24
C ALA A 560 8.09 -7.74 -17.50
N ALA A 561 9.13 -6.93 -17.73
CA ALA A 561 9.27 -5.64 -17.07
C ALA A 561 8.10 -4.68 -17.37
N ALA A 562 7.49 -4.76 -18.56
CA ALA A 562 6.30 -3.97 -18.87
C ALA A 562 5.11 -4.34 -17.97
N ASP A 563 4.91 -5.63 -17.67
CA ASP A 563 3.84 -6.11 -16.79
C ASP A 563 4.06 -5.66 -15.32
N LEU A 564 5.31 -5.75 -14.86
CA LEU A 564 5.71 -5.23 -13.56
C LEU A 564 5.50 -3.72 -13.48
N GLY A 565 5.89 -2.98 -14.52
CA GLY A 565 5.69 -1.53 -14.60
C GLY A 565 4.22 -1.15 -14.52
N VAL A 566 3.34 -1.81 -15.28
CA VAL A 566 1.88 -1.59 -15.21
C VAL A 566 1.35 -1.85 -13.81
N SER A 567 1.86 -2.89 -13.15
CA SER A 567 1.41 -3.26 -11.80
C SER A 567 1.92 -2.29 -10.72
N LEU A 568 3.13 -1.75 -10.88
CA LEU A 568 3.72 -0.74 -10.00
C LEU A 568 3.06 0.62 -10.14
N ASP A 569 2.60 1.00 -11.34
CA ASP A 569 1.88 2.27 -11.56
C ASP A 569 0.55 2.34 -10.78
N LEU A 570 -0.01 1.18 -10.39
CA LEU A 570 -1.22 1.05 -9.56
C LEU A 570 -0.94 1.05 -8.05
N ARG A 571 0.32 1.13 -7.61
CA ARG A 571 0.69 1.16 -6.20
C ARG A 571 0.62 2.56 -5.62
N SER A 572 0.37 2.64 -4.32
CA SER A 572 0.42 3.88 -3.55
C SER A 572 1.81 4.52 -3.66
N ARG A 573 1.84 5.83 -3.80
CA ARG A 573 3.10 6.60 -3.91
C ARG A 573 3.53 7.13 -2.56
N PHE A 574 4.82 7.00 -2.26
CA PHE A 574 5.43 7.47 -1.02
C PHE A 574 6.64 8.40 -1.27
N ALA A 575 7.16 9.00 -0.20
CA ALA A 575 8.29 9.91 -0.23
C ALA A 575 9.63 9.19 -0.45
N HIS A 576 9.83 8.03 0.19
CA HIS A 576 11.01 7.20 -0.10
C HIS A 576 10.78 6.48 -1.43
N ARG A 577 11.71 6.67 -2.37
CA ARG A 577 11.55 6.34 -3.79
C ARG A 577 12.83 5.68 -4.31
N ALA A 578 12.71 4.68 -5.16
CA ALA A 578 13.79 4.18 -6.00
C ALA A 578 13.24 3.72 -7.37
N VAL A 579 14.09 3.68 -8.40
CA VAL A 579 13.71 3.12 -9.71
C VAL A 579 14.67 2.00 -10.06
N VAL A 580 14.16 0.79 -10.28
CA VAL A 580 14.93 -0.29 -10.88
C VAL A 580 14.95 -0.07 -12.40
N LEU A 581 16.15 0.04 -12.98
CA LEU A 581 16.35 0.37 -14.38
C LEU A 581 17.35 -0.61 -15.00
N GLY A 582 16.84 -1.70 -15.57
CA GLY A 582 17.69 -2.82 -15.98
C GLY A 582 18.34 -3.47 -14.76
N GLU A 583 19.67 -3.55 -14.74
CA GLU A 583 20.45 -4.06 -13.60
C GLU A 583 20.76 -2.98 -12.55
N ASP A 584 20.54 -1.70 -12.88
CA ASP A 584 20.84 -0.57 -12.02
C ASP A 584 19.66 -0.18 -11.12
N VAL A 585 19.94 0.48 -10.01
CA VAL A 585 18.95 1.08 -9.11
C VAL A 585 19.25 2.56 -8.95
N VAL A 586 18.31 3.41 -9.34
CA VAL A 586 18.40 4.87 -9.17
C VAL A 586 17.80 5.24 -7.81
N LEU A 587 18.58 5.92 -6.98
CA LEU A 587 18.24 6.32 -5.61
C LEU A 587 18.18 7.85 -5.47
N PRO A 588 17.43 8.39 -4.50
CA PRO A 588 17.32 9.82 -4.27
C PRO A 588 18.65 10.43 -3.84
N ARG A 589 18.93 11.66 -4.30
CA ARG A 589 20.10 12.42 -3.85
C ARG A 589 19.80 13.06 -2.48
N PRO A 590 20.59 12.77 -1.43
CA PRO A 590 20.40 13.39 -0.12
C PRO A 590 20.47 14.92 -0.20
N GLY A 591 19.61 15.62 0.53
CA GLY A 591 19.67 17.09 0.66
C GLY A 591 19.11 17.89 -0.52
N LEU A 592 18.45 17.26 -1.50
CA LEU A 592 17.66 17.97 -2.50
C LEU A 592 16.44 18.62 -1.82
N ALA A 593 16.29 19.94 -1.96
CA ALA A 593 15.19 20.66 -1.33
C ALA A 593 13.83 20.26 -1.93
N ASP A 594 12.87 19.96 -1.05
CA ASP A 594 11.46 19.75 -1.44
C ASP A 594 10.89 21.03 -2.06
N GLY A 595 10.12 20.87 -3.16
CA GLY A 595 9.38 21.97 -3.77
C GLY A 595 10.15 22.94 -4.69
N GLY A 596 11.44 22.72 -4.98
CA GLY A 596 12.19 23.59 -5.92
C GLY A 596 11.69 23.55 -7.37
N ARG A 597 12.02 24.57 -8.19
CA ARG A 597 11.60 24.60 -9.60
C ARG A 597 12.50 23.71 -10.47
N THR A 598 11.92 23.21 -11.55
CA THR A 598 12.64 22.49 -12.61
C THR A 598 12.90 23.42 -13.78
N ALA A 599 14.15 23.53 -14.25
CA ALA A 599 14.51 24.24 -15.48
C ALA A 599 14.89 23.27 -16.58
N TRP A 600 14.42 23.52 -17.81
CA TRP A 600 14.92 22.83 -19.00
C TRP A 600 15.95 23.71 -19.73
N VAL A 601 17.15 23.19 -19.91
CA VAL A 601 18.28 23.89 -20.55
C VAL A 601 18.63 23.26 -21.89
N PHE A 602 18.51 24.01 -22.97
CA PHE A 602 18.59 23.50 -24.34
C PHE A 602 19.99 23.66 -24.93
N THR A 603 20.57 22.60 -25.47
CA THR A 603 21.94 22.58 -26.00
C THR A 603 22.15 23.47 -27.24
N GLY A 604 23.40 23.87 -27.47
CA GLY A 604 23.81 24.64 -28.65
C GLY A 604 24.39 23.78 -29.77
N GLN A 605 24.87 24.44 -30.84
CA GLN A 605 25.60 23.76 -31.91
C GLN A 605 26.92 23.17 -31.39
N GLY A 606 27.25 21.95 -31.83
CA GLY A 606 28.36 21.15 -31.31
C GLY A 606 27.88 19.90 -30.55
N SER A 607 26.61 19.84 -30.16
CA SER A 607 26.00 18.62 -29.57
C SER A 607 25.59 17.59 -30.62
N GLN A 608 25.49 17.96 -31.90
CA GLN A 608 25.00 17.04 -32.93
C GLN A 608 25.95 15.86 -33.19
N TRP A 609 25.36 14.75 -33.63
CA TRP A 609 26.05 13.59 -34.17
C TRP A 609 25.11 12.84 -35.11
N ARG A 610 25.67 11.99 -35.97
CA ARG A 610 24.92 11.28 -37.01
C ARG A 610 23.92 10.30 -36.37
N GLU A 611 22.68 10.27 -36.87
CA GLU A 611 21.58 9.41 -36.39
C GLU A 611 20.98 9.80 -35.03
N MET A 612 21.37 10.95 -34.46
CA MET A 612 20.77 11.45 -33.22
C MET A 612 19.25 11.55 -33.30
N GLY A 613 18.55 11.05 -32.28
CA GLY A 613 17.11 11.10 -32.12
C GLY A 613 16.31 10.12 -32.99
N LEU A 614 16.95 9.36 -33.88
CA LEU A 614 16.25 8.35 -34.70
C LEU A 614 15.79 7.16 -33.86
N GLY A 615 16.56 6.77 -32.85
CA GLY A 615 16.16 5.72 -31.91
C GLY A 615 14.97 6.16 -31.06
N LEU A 616 14.96 7.43 -30.63
CA LEU A 616 13.81 8.03 -29.95
C LEU A 616 12.57 8.10 -30.84
N ALA A 617 12.69 8.48 -32.11
CA ALA A 617 11.56 8.50 -33.04
C ALA A 617 10.96 7.10 -33.27
N ALA A 618 11.78 6.05 -33.22
CA ALA A 618 11.31 4.67 -33.30
C ALA A 618 10.60 4.20 -32.02
N ALA A 619 10.96 4.76 -30.86
CA ALA A 619 10.46 4.35 -29.54
C ALA A 619 9.27 5.21 -29.04
N PHE A 620 9.20 6.47 -29.44
CA PHE A 620 8.25 7.47 -28.96
C PHE A 620 7.52 8.14 -30.14
N PRO A 621 6.22 7.85 -30.34
CA PRO A 621 5.44 8.44 -31.44
C PRO A 621 5.48 9.96 -31.48
N GLU A 622 5.48 10.62 -30.31
CA GLU A 622 5.54 12.07 -30.20
C GLU A 622 6.80 12.70 -30.80
N VAL A 623 7.91 11.95 -30.86
CA VAL A 623 9.16 12.38 -31.50
C VAL A 623 9.05 12.26 -33.01
N ALA A 624 8.54 11.14 -33.52
CA ALA A 624 8.30 10.95 -34.95
C ALA A 624 7.33 12.02 -35.50
N GLU A 625 6.22 12.27 -34.82
CA GLU A 625 5.26 13.32 -35.18
C GLU A 625 5.90 14.73 -35.16
N THR A 626 6.85 14.97 -34.24
CA THR A 626 7.60 16.23 -34.21
C THR A 626 8.50 16.36 -35.44
N PHE A 627 9.19 15.30 -35.83
CA PHE A 627 10.06 15.31 -37.01
C PHE A 627 9.25 15.54 -38.28
N ASP A 628 8.08 14.90 -38.41
CA ASP A 628 7.16 15.10 -39.52
C ASP A 628 6.66 16.56 -39.59
N ALA A 629 6.26 17.12 -38.44
CA ALA A 629 5.78 18.50 -38.37
C ALA A 629 6.88 19.53 -38.71
N VAL A 630 8.10 19.34 -38.20
CA VAL A 630 9.25 20.19 -38.53
C VAL A 630 9.59 20.05 -40.01
N GLY A 631 9.61 18.82 -40.54
CA GLY A 631 9.88 18.53 -41.95
C GLY A 631 8.86 19.15 -42.90
N ALA A 632 7.58 19.11 -42.56
CA ALA A 632 6.53 19.77 -43.31
C ALA A 632 6.69 21.31 -43.30
N ALA A 633 7.11 21.89 -42.19
CA ALA A 633 7.31 23.34 -42.06
C ALA A 633 8.51 23.88 -42.86
N THR A 634 9.54 23.05 -43.06
CA THR A 634 10.79 23.45 -43.73
C THR A 634 10.98 22.80 -45.11
N GLY A 635 10.10 21.88 -45.51
CA GLY A 635 10.26 21.08 -46.73
C GLY A 635 11.46 20.13 -46.68
N THR A 636 11.81 19.64 -45.49
CA THR A 636 12.99 18.81 -45.25
C THR A 636 12.59 17.41 -44.77
N ASP A 637 13.22 16.38 -45.31
CA ASP A 637 13.16 15.02 -44.75
C ASP A 637 14.10 14.94 -43.54
N LEU A 638 13.54 15.07 -42.33
CA LEU A 638 14.31 15.10 -41.08
C LEU A 638 15.05 13.78 -40.82
N PRO A 639 14.42 12.59 -40.95
CA PRO A 639 15.14 11.33 -40.84
C PRO A 639 16.34 11.23 -41.77
N ALA A 640 16.20 11.60 -43.05
CA ALA A 640 17.30 11.59 -44.00
C ALA A 640 18.39 12.61 -43.65
N LEU A 641 18.00 13.79 -43.16
CA LEU A 641 18.94 14.82 -42.69
C LEU A 641 19.76 14.32 -41.50
N LEU A 642 19.12 13.71 -40.49
CA LEU A 642 19.78 13.21 -39.28
C LEU A 642 20.73 12.03 -39.60
N ALA A 643 20.38 11.20 -40.59
CA ALA A 643 21.24 10.11 -41.07
C ALA A 643 22.42 10.57 -41.95
N SER A 644 22.47 11.84 -42.34
CA SER A 644 23.49 12.38 -43.25
C SER A 644 24.89 12.40 -42.63
N ALA A 645 25.89 11.95 -43.39
CA ALA A 645 27.30 12.11 -43.03
C ALA A 645 27.75 13.58 -42.95
N GLY A 646 26.95 14.51 -43.50
CA GLY A 646 27.19 15.95 -43.47
C GLY A 646 26.51 16.69 -42.32
N ILE A 647 25.97 15.99 -41.30
CA ILE A 647 25.21 16.61 -40.19
C ILE A 647 26.00 17.68 -39.42
N ASP A 648 27.34 17.64 -39.46
CA ASP A 648 28.21 18.68 -38.87
C ASP A 648 28.19 20.02 -39.63
N GLY A 649 27.66 20.04 -40.85
CA GLY A 649 27.45 21.26 -41.62
C GLY A 649 26.37 22.13 -40.96
N THR A 650 26.67 23.41 -40.71
CA THR A 650 25.84 24.34 -39.94
C THR A 650 24.37 24.41 -40.37
N GLY A 651 24.11 24.37 -41.69
CA GLY A 651 22.73 24.36 -42.20
C GLY A 651 21.92 23.15 -41.74
N LEU A 652 22.53 21.97 -41.69
CA LEU A 652 21.88 20.73 -41.26
C LEU A 652 21.88 20.59 -39.74
N ALA A 653 23.01 20.91 -39.10
CA ALA A 653 23.20 20.77 -37.65
C ALA A 653 22.13 21.50 -36.84
N GLN A 654 21.84 22.76 -37.17
CA GLN A 654 20.91 23.58 -36.39
C GLN A 654 19.48 23.05 -36.44
N LEU A 655 18.99 22.70 -37.63
CA LEU A 655 17.64 22.16 -37.79
C LEU A 655 17.51 20.78 -37.13
N GLY A 656 18.53 19.92 -37.27
CA GLY A 656 18.56 18.61 -36.60
C GLY A 656 18.54 18.74 -35.08
N ILE A 657 19.38 19.60 -34.49
CA ILE A 657 19.41 19.84 -33.05
C ILE A 657 18.05 20.32 -32.54
N PHE A 658 17.47 21.32 -33.22
CA PHE A 658 16.16 21.87 -32.86
C PHE A 658 15.06 20.80 -32.89
N ALA A 659 15.00 19.99 -33.96
CA ALA A 659 14.00 18.94 -34.08
C ALA A 659 14.09 17.92 -32.93
N VAL A 660 15.31 17.47 -32.60
CA VAL A 660 15.56 16.53 -31.49
C VAL A 660 15.19 17.17 -30.14
N GLN A 661 15.57 18.42 -29.91
CA GLN A 661 15.25 19.15 -28.69
C GLN A 661 13.75 19.28 -28.43
N VAL A 662 12.98 19.65 -29.45
CA VAL A 662 11.52 19.76 -29.31
C VAL A 662 10.87 18.38 -29.15
N GLY A 663 11.37 17.36 -29.86
CA GLY A 663 10.90 15.99 -29.70
C GLY A 663 11.09 15.48 -28.26
N LEU A 664 12.28 15.68 -27.70
CA LEU A 664 12.58 15.37 -26.29
C LEU A 664 11.68 16.14 -25.32
N ALA A 665 11.48 17.44 -25.57
CA ALA A 665 10.58 18.26 -24.76
C ALA A 665 9.15 17.70 -24.77
N ARG A 666 8.68 17.14 -25.90
CA ARG A 666 7.38 16.44 -25.96
C ARG A 666 7.34 15.14 -25.18
N VAL A 667 8.43 14.36 -25.16
CA VAL A 667 8.50 13.14 -24.33
C VAL A 667 8.42 13.53 -22.85
N LEU A 668 9.15 14.56 -22.42
CA LEU A 668 9.06 15.07 -21.04
C LEU A 668 7.64 15.58 -20.73
N ASP A 669 7.02 16.30 -21.66
CA ASP A 669 5.64 16.80 -21.54
C ASP A 669 4.63 15.65 -21.40
N ARG A 670 4.77 14.60 -22.21
CA ARG A 670 3.94 13.40 -22.19
C ARG A 670 4.12 12.59 -20.91
N ALA A 671 5.32 12.61 -20.33
CA ALA A 671 5.63 12.05 -19.03
C ALA A 671 5.09 12.89 -17.85
N GLY A 672 4.28 13.92 -18.12
CA GLY A 672 3.64 14.76 -17.10
C GLY A 672 4.54 15.85 -16.51
N LEU A 673 5.78 15.99 -17.00
CA LEU A 673 6.73 16.98 -16.50
C LEU A 673 6.49 18.34 -17.15
N ARG A 674 6.57 19.42 -16.37
CA ARG A 674 6.50 20.80 -16.86
C ARG A 674 7.65 21.61 -16.28
N PRO A 675 8.40 22.36 -17.10
CA PRO A 675 9.44 23.24 -16.59
C PRO A 675 8.81 24.46 -15.91
N GLY A 676 9.38 24.90 -14.80
CA GLY A 676 9.10 26.21 -14.20
C GLY A 676 9.90 27.35 -14.84
N ALA A 677 10.97 27.02 -15.57
CA ALA A 677 11.78 27.95 -16.33
C ALA A 677 12.49 27.23 -17.50
N VAL A 678 12.85 27.98 -18.54
CA VAL A 678 13.61 27.45 -19.69
C VAL A 678 14.71 28.40 -20.10
N TRP A 679 15.80 27.85 -20.61
CA TRP A 679 16.90 28.63 -21.19
C TRP A 679 17.57 27.83 -22.29
N GLY A 680 18.25 28.47 -23.23
CA GLY A 680 18.97 27.72 -24.26
C GLY A 680 20.28 28.38 -24.70
N HIS A 681 21.24 27.53 -25.07
CA HIS A 681 22.55 27.93 -25.54
C HIS A 681 22.51 28.16 -27.05
N SER A 682 22.65 29.42 -27.49
CA SER A 682 22.63 29.79 -28.91
C SER A 682 21.39 29.24 -29.64
N VAL A 683 21.52 28.30 -30.59
CA VAL A 683 20.36 27.69 -31.28
C VAL A 683 19.35 27.07 -30.32
N GLY A 684 19.79 26.54 -29.17
CA GLY A 684 18.91 26.03 -28.13
C GLY A 684 17.94 27.07 -27.58
N LEU A 685 18.26 28.37 -27.63
CA LEU A 685 17.35 29.43 -27.16
C LEU A 685 16.07 29.48 -28.02
N ILE A 686 16.15 29.11 -29.30
CA ILE A 686 14.97 29.06 -30.17
C ILE A 686 14.05 27.90 -29.77
N ALA A 687 14.62 26.74 -29.41
CA ALA A 687 13.85 25.62 -28.85
C ALA A 687 13.22 26.00 -27.49
N ALA A 688 13.98 26.63 -26.60
CA ALA A 688 13.48 27.13 -25.33
C ALA A 688 12.33 28.13 -25.51
N ALA A 689 12.46 29.08 -26.44
CA ALA A 689 11.41 30.05 -26.76
C ALA A 689 10.17 29.40 -27.37
N GLN A 690 10.33 28.38 -28.22
CA GLN A 690 9.21 27.60 -28.75
C GLN A 690 8.46 26.88 -27.62
N VAL A 691 9.18 26.21 -26.71
CA VAL A 691 8.58 25.53 -25.55
C VAL A 691 7.89 26.52 -24.60
N ALA A 692 8.42 27.73 -24.45
CA ALA A 692 7.77 28.82 -23.72
C ALA A 692 6.61 29.49 -24.48
N GLY A 693 6.25 29.01 -25.66
CA GLY A 693 5.13 29.53 -26.44
C GLY A 693 5.40 30.84 -27.20
N VAL A 694 6.66 31.31 -27.25
CA VAL A 694 7.04 32.52 -28.02
C VAL A 694 6.82 32.32 -29.52
N PHE A 695 7.09 31.12 -30.01
CA PHE A 695 6.92 30.74 -31.40
C PHE A 695 6.01 29.51 -31.53
N SER A 696 5.25 29.46 -32.63
CA SER A 696 4.70 28.20 -33.11
C SER A 696 5.84 27.25 -33.52
N LEU A 697 5.60 25.93 -33.51
CA LEU A 697 6.60 24.96 -33.97
C LEU A 697 7.05 25.25 -35.40
N ALA A 698 6.12 25.60 -36.29
CA ALA A 698 6.40 25.90 -37.68
C ALA A 698 7.27 27.16 -37.84
N ASP A 699 6.98 28.23 -37.09
CA ASP A 699 7.76 29.48 -37.15
C ASP A 699 9.16 29.31 -36.56
N ALA A 700 9.28 28.59 -35.44
CA ALA A 700 10.58 28.26 -34.87
C ALA A 700 11.42 27.40 -35.82
N ALA A 701 10.82 26.38 -36.47
CA ALA A 701 11.49 25.55 -37.46
C ALA A 701 11.98 26.37 -38.67
N ARG A 702 11.14 27.30 -39.18
CA ARG A 702 11.51 28.23 -40.26
C ARG A 702 12.65 29.16 -39.85
N LEU A 703 12.60 29.71 -38.64
CA LEU A 703 13.64 30.57 -38.09
C LEU A 703 14.98 29.83 -38.02
N VAL A 704 15.00 28.61 -37.47
CA VAL A 704 16.22 27.79 -37.34
C VAL A 704 16.75 27.38 -38.72
N ALA A 705 15.88 26.94 -39.64
CA ALA A 705 16.28 26.56 -40.99
C ALA A 705 16.89 27.75 -41.76
N ALA A 706 16.26 28.92 -41.70
CA ALA A 706 16.77 30.14 -42.32
C ALA A 706 18.10 30.58 -41.70
N ARG A 707 18.20 30.54 -40.37
CA ARG A 707 19.44 30.86 -39.63
C ARG A 707 20.57 29.96 -40.08
N GLY A 708 20.37 28.64 -40.08
CA GLY A 708 21.39 27.67 -40.50
C GLY A 708 21.81 27.85 -41.96
N ALA A 709 20.86 28.06 -42.87
CA ALA A 709 21.12 28.25 -44.30
C ALA A 709 21.91 29.54 -44.59
N LEU A 710 21.50 30.66 -43.99
CA LEU A 710 22.18 31.94 -44.16
C LEU A 710 23.58 31.95 -43.55
N MET A 711 23.76 31.31 -42.38
CA MET A 711 25.09 31.13 -41.79
C MET A 711 26.00 30.27 -42.67
N ALA A 712 25.46 29.21 -43.28
CA ALA A 712 26.23 28.34 -44.15
C ALA A 712 26.64 29.00 -45.49
N ALA A 713 25.95 30.05 -45.91
CA ALA A 713 26.23 30.80 -47.13
C ALA A 713 27.29 31.90 -46.94
N LEU A 714 27.72 32.17 -45.71
CA LEU A 714 28.74 33.18 -45.42
C LEU A 714 30.13 32.74 -45.94
N PRO A 715 31.05 33.69 -46.17
CA PRO A 715 32.42 33.35 -46.57
C PRO A 715 33.14 32.51 -45.51
N ALA A 716 33.91 31.52 -45.98
CA ALA A 716 34.86 30.80 -45.14
C ALA A 716 35.99 31.73 -44.66
N GLY A 717 36.69 31.33 -43.60
CA GLY A 717 37.84 32.09 -43.05
C GLY A 717 37.66 32.59 -41.61
N GLY A 718 36.47 32.43 -41.03
CA GLY A 718 36.24 32.60 -39.60
C GLY A 718 36.50 31.32 -38.81
N GLY A 719 36.75 31.45 -37.50
CA GLY A 719 36.86 30.32 -36.58
C GLY A 719 36.38 30.67 -35.17
N MET A 720 36.53 29.72 -34.25
CA MET A 720 36.25 29.92 -32.82
C MET A 720 37.34 29.27 -31.97
N LEU A 721 37.78 29.98 -30.94
CA LEU A 721 38.87 29.59 -30.04
C LEU A 721 38.36 29.55 -28.60
N SER A 722 38.24 28.36 -28.02
CA SER A 722 37.98 28.20 -26.59
C SER A 722 39.23 28.53 -25.79
N ALA A 723 39.08 29.25 -24.68
CA ALA A 723 40.18 29.68 -23.81
C ALA A 723 39.80 29.56 -22.33
N ALA A 724 40.78 29.14 -21.51
CA ALA A 724 40.65 28.98 -20.07
C ALA A 724 40.93 30.30 -19.30
N VAL A 725 40.17 31.35 -19.62
CA VAL A 725 40.32 32.71 -19.08
C VAL A 725 38.99 33.28 -18.61
N ASP A 726 39.05 34.29 -17.74
CA ASP A 726 37.86 35.02 -17.28
C ASP A 726 37.51 36.21 -18.19
N VAL A 727 36.34 36.81 -17.96
CA VAL A 727 35.83 37.92 -18.79
C VAL A 727 36.74 39.16 -18.74
N PRO A 728 37.23 39.62 -17.56
CA PRO A 728 38.25 40.68 -17.50
C PRO A 728 39.51 40.38 -18.32
N GLU A 729 40.12 39.20 -18.15
CA GLU A 729 41.31 38.76 -18.89
C GLU A 729 41.04 38.78 -20.41
N ALA A 730 39.88 38.32 -20.86
CA ALA A 730 39.51 38.35 -22.27
C ALA A 730 39.38 39.77 -22.83
N ARG A 731 38.83 40.71 -22.05
CA ARG A 731 38.74 42.13 -22.46
C ARG A 731 40.11 42.77 -22.59
N GLU A 732 41.04 42.46 -21.69
CA GLU A 732 42.43 42.91 -21.78
C GLU A 732 43.11 42.40 -23.05
N VAL A 733 42.96 41.10 -23.34
CA VAL A 733 43.54 40.48 -24.55
C VAL A 733 42.99 41.14 -25.82
N LEU A 734 41.68 41.37 -25.90
CA LEU A 734 41.07 42.06 -27.04
C LEU A 734 41.51 43.52 -27.18
N ALA A 735 41.81 44.20 -26.07
CA ALA A 735 42.29 45.58 -26.08
C ALA A 735 43.73 45.71 -26.61
N LEU A 736 44.52 44.64 -26.54
CA LEU A 736 45.90 44.58 -27.05
C LEU A 736 45.98 44.30 -28.56
N LEU A 737 44.89 43.88 -29.19
CA LEU A 737 44.86 43.63 -30.64
C LEU A 737 44.93 44.95 -31.44
N PRO A 738 45.60 44.94 -32.61
CA PRO A 738 45.49 46.04 -33.57
C PRO A 738 44.03 46.35 -33.89
N GLU A 739 43.70 47.64 -34.09
CA GLU A 739 42.32 48.10 -34.29
C GLU A 739 41.55 47.30 -35.37
N ARG A 740 42.23 46.96 -36.46
CA ARG A 740 41.67 46.15 -37.56
C ARG A 740 41.36 44.70 -37.15
N ALA A 741 42.23 44.06 -36.37
CA ALA A 741 42.01 42.70 -35.88
C ALA A 741 40.94 42.67 -34.78
N ARG A 742 40.97 43.67 -33.88
CA ARG A 742 39.97 43.85 -32.81
C ARG A 742 38.55 44.02 -33.36
N ALA A 743 38.39 44.70 -34.49
CA ALA A 743 37.09 44.87 -35.13
C ALA A 743 36.50 43.58 -35.72
N LEU A 744 37.31 42.51 -35.85
CA LEU A 744 36.93 41.24 -36.47
C LEU A 744 36.76 40.09 -35.47
N VAL A 745 36.97 40.33 -34.16
CA VAL A 745 36.90 39.31 -33.11
C VAL A 745 36.04 39.79 -31.94
N SER A 746 35.23 38.90 -31.38
CA SER A 746 34.49 39.12 -30.13
C SER A 746 34.52 37.89 -29.22
N VAL A 747 34.15 38.07 -27.96
CA VAL A 747 33.84 36.96 -27.06
C VAL A 747 32.43 36.46 -27.39
N ALA A 748 32.34 35.31 -28.05
CA ALA A 748 31.09 34.71 -28.49
C ALA A 748 30.31 34.05 -27.34
N VAL A 749 31.01 33.36 -26.44
CA VAL A 749 30.38 32.55 -25.39
C VAL A 749 31.17 32.68 -24.09
N VAL A 750 30.46 32.86 -22.99
CA VAL A 750 30.97 32.67 -21.61
C VAL A 750 30.26 31.45 -21.05
N ASN A 751 30.98 30.32 -20.95
CA ASN A 751 30.45 29.06 -20.45
C ASN A 751 30.63 28.90 -18.93
N GLY A 752 31.59 29.61 -18.33
CA GLY A 752 31.89 29.49 -16.92
C GLY A 752 32.92 30.53 -16.47
N PRO A 753 33.28 30.57 -15.18
CA PRO A 753 34.14 31.60 -14.61
C PRO A 753 35.51 31.74 -15.29
N ARG A 754 36.06 30.62 -15.78
CA ARG A 754 37.32 30.56 -16.55
C ARG A 754 37.17 29.73 -17.83
N SER A 755 36.02 29.79 -18.48
CA SER A 755 35.73 29.04 -19.71
C SER A 755 34.95 29.91 -20.67
N LEU A 756 35.63 30.43 -21.70
CA LEU A 756 35.02 31.29 -22.72
C LEU A 756 35.50 30.96 -24.13
N VAL A 757 34.81 31.52 -25.12
CA VAL A 757 35.08 31.27 -26.54
C VAL A 757 35.18 32.59 -27.28
N PHE A 758 36.33 32.83 -27.91
CA PHE A 758 36.50 33.90 -28.88
C PHE A 758 36.03 33.45 -30.26
N SER A 759 35.48 34.36 -31.04
CA SER A 759 34.98 34.10 -32.39
C SER A 759 35.28 35.26 -33.30
N GLY A 760 35.72 34.98 -34.52
CA GLY A 760 36.08 36.00 -35.49
C GLY A 760 36.91 35.49 -36.65
N ASP A 761 37.59 36.40 -37.33
CA ASP A 761 38.54 36.08 -38.39
C ASP A 761 39.67 35.17 -37.89
N ALA A 762 40.02 34.14 -38.68
CA ALA A 762 40.99 33.14 -38.26
C ALA A 762 42.42 33.70 -38.06
N VAL A 763 42.81 34.76 -38.78
CA VAL A 763 44.12 35.40 -38.59
C VAL A 763 44.11 36.20 -37.29
N ALA A 764 43.07 37.00 -37.07
CA ALA A 764 42.91 37.75 -35.82
C ALA A 764 42.82 36.84 -34.59
N LEU A 765 42.16 35.69 -34.70
CA LEU A 765 42.11 34.69 -33.62
C LEU A 765 43.45 34.04 -33.31
N ARG A 766 44.36 33.90 -34.29
CA ARG A 766 45.74 33.44 -34.01
C ARG A 766 46.54 34.47 -33.22
N GLU A 767 46.27 35.76 -33.42
CA GLU A 767 46.86 36.81 -32.59
C GLU A 767 46.34 36.72 -31.14
N VAL A 768 45.04 36.49 -30.96
CA VAL A 768 44.46 36.20 -29.63
C VAL A 768 45.11 34.97 -29.00
N GLU A 769 45.26 33.88 -29.75
CA GLU A 769 45.93 32.67 -29.27
C GLU A 769 47.36 32.93 -28.83
N SER A 770 48.12 33.73 -29.59
CA SER A 770 49.50 34.13 -29.22
C SER A 770 49.52 34.94 -27.93
N LEU A 771 48.65 35.94 -27.79
CA LEU A 771 48.56 36.78 -26.58
C LEU A 771 48.14 35.97 -25.34
N LEU A 772 47.32 34.93 -25.54
CA LEU A 772 46.91 34.00 -24.48
C LEU A 772 48.03 33.02 -24.12
N ALA A 773 48.81 32.57 -25.10
CA ALA A 773 49.98 31.72 -24.88
C ALA A 773 51.04 32.42 -24.01
N ASP A 774 51.26 33.73 -24.23
CA ASP A 774 52.14 34.55 -23.40
C ASP A 774 51.68 34.64 -21.93
N ARG A 775 50.39 34.37 -21.68
CA ARG A 775 49.76 34.33 -20.34
C ARG A 775 49.59 32.90 -19.81
N ALA A 776 50.18 31.90 -20.47
CA ALA A 776 50.04 30.47 -20.15
C ALA A 776 48.57 29.96 -20.11
N ALA A 777 47.65 30.65 -20.79
CA ALA A 777 46.26 30.23 -20.86
C ALA A 777 46.10 29.07 -21.84
N ARG A 778 45.35 28.04 -21.45
CA ARG A 778 45.04 26.91 -22.34
C ARG A 778 44.01 27.36 -23.38
N THR A 779 44.31 27.09 -24.66
CA THR A 779 43.41 27.37 -25.78
C THR A 779 43.11 26.09 -26.57
N ARG A 780 41.95 26.08 -27.25
CA ARG A 780 41.54 25.01 -28.16
C ARG A 780 40.68 25.55 -29.28
N TRP A 781 41.10 25.33 -30.53
CA TRP A 781 40.28 25.60 -31.70
C TRP A 781 39.05 24.69 -31.74
N LEU A 782 37.87 25.28 -31.91
CA LEU A 782 36.63 24.54 -32.06
C LEU A 782 36.47 24.10 -33.52
N ARG A 783 35.95 22.89 -33.73
CA ARG A 783 35.65 22.34 -35.06
C ARG A 783 34.33 22.91 -35.56
N VAL A 784 34.36 24.16 -36.01
CA VAL A 784 33.21 24.87 -36.58
C VAL A 784 33.50 25.32 -38.00
N SER A 785 32.45 25.52 -38.79
CA SER A 785 32.54 25.98 -40.18
C SER A 785 32.74 27.50 -40.29
N HIS A 786 32.21 28.26 -39.33
CA HIS A 786 32.17 29.72 -39.33
C HIS A 786 32.34 30.28 -37.90
N ALA A 787 32.57 31.59 -37.82
CA ALA A 787 32.73 32.33 -36.57
C ALA A 787 31.38 32.85 -36.02
N PHE A 788 30.60 31.99 -35.37
CA PHE A 788 29.30 32.38 -34.79
C PHE A 788 29.44 33.44 -33.69
N HIS A 789 28.42 34.30 -33.50
CA HIS A 789 28.44 35.35 -32.47
C HIS A 789 29.63 36.32 -32.62
N SER A 790 29.93 36.69 -33.86
CA SER A 790 31.04 37.58 -34.24
C SER A 790 30.63 38.58 -35.32
N PRO A 791 31.42 39.66 -35.55
CA PRO A 791 31.19 40.59 -36.65
C PRO A 791 31.06 39.93 -38.03
N LEU A 792 31.60 38.72 -38.20
CA LEU A 792 31.48 37.98 -39.46
C LEU A 792 30.06 37.46 -39.75
N MET A 793 29.13 37.58 -38.78
CA MET A 793 27.71 37.30 -39.00
C MET A 793 26.95 38.50 -39.61
N ASP A 794 27.51 39.71 -39.57
CA ASP A 794 26.86 40.93 -40.03
C ASP A 794 26.30 40.83 -41.48
N PRO A 795 26.99 40.19 -42.46
CA PRO A 795 26.48 40.11 -43.83
C PRO A 795 25.17 39.34 -44.01
N MET A 796 24.80 38.48 -43.05
CA MET A 796 23.54 37.73 -43.13
C MET A 796 22.35 38.43 -42.45
N LEU A 797 22.60 39.48 -41.66
CA LEU A 797 21.59 40.03 -40.75
C LEU A 797 20.37 40.62 -41.48
N ASP A 798 20.58 41.32 -42.60
CA ASP A 798 19.47 41.92 -43.37
C ASP A 798 18.54 40.85 -43.96
N ALA A 799 19.11 39.79 -44.54
CA ALA A 799 18.35 38.68 -45.09
C ALA A 799 17.61 37.92 -43.97
N PHE A 800 18.23 37.78 -42.80
CA PHE A 800 17.63 37.13 -41.65
C PHE A 800 16.50 37.97 -41.02
N ALA A 801 16.66 39.29 -40.96
CA ALA A 801 15.62 40.21 -40.51
C ALA A 801 14.36 40.10 -41.37
N GLY A 802 14.51 39.91 -42.69
CA GLY A 802 13.40 39.63 -43.60
C GLY A 802 12.61 38.37 -43.24
N VAL A 803 13.28 37.32 -42.74
CA VAL A 803 12.62 36.10 -42.26
C VAL A 803 11.93 36.35 -40.92
N VAL A 804 12.62 36.98 -39.97
CA VAL A 804 12.08 37.26 -38.63
C VAL A 804 10.83 38.14 -38.69
N ALA A 805 10.79 39.12 -39.61
CA ALA A 805 9.64 39.99 -39.81
C ALA A 805 8.36 39.24 -40.24
N GLY A 806 8.49 38.03 -40.81
CA GLY A 806 7.37 37.18 -41.21
C GLY A 806 6.87 36.24 -40.11
N LEU A 807 7.49 36.23 -38.92
CA LEU A 807 7.15 35.32 -37.83
C LEU A 807 6.15 35.93 -36.87
N THR A 808 5.32 35.08 -36.26
CA THR A 808 4.50 35.50 -35.12
C THR A 808 5.28 35.28 -33.83
N ILE A 809 5.45 36.35 -33.04
CA ILE A 809 6.17 36.33 -31.78
C ILE A 809 5.20 36.65 -30.64
N ALA A 810 4.99 35.70 -29.75
CA ALA A 810 4.10 35.84 -28.58
C ALA A 810 4.90 36.03 -27.29
N ALA A 811 4.22 36.47 -26.23
CA ALA A 811 4.80 36.56 -24.89
C ALA A 811 5.09 35.16 -24.32
N PRO A 812 6.24 34.95 -23.64
CA PRO A 812 6.56 33.66 -23.06
C PRO A 812 5.65 33.33 -21.87
N VAL A 813 5.23 32.07 -21.75
CA VAL A 813 4.47 31.56 -20.59
C VAL A 813 5.38 30.98 -19.49
N LEU A 814 6.68 30.88 -19.76
CA LEU A 814 7.70 30.36 -18.85
C LEU A 814 8.78 31.41 -18.57
N ALA A 815 9.36 31.35 -17.37
CA ALA A 815 10.47 32.23 -16.97
C ALA A 815 11.84 31.74 -17.51
N GLY A 816 12.89 32.54 -17.32
CA GLY A 816 14.28 32.19 -17.68
C GLY A 816 14.71 32.58 -19.09
N LEU A 817 13.80 33.14 -19.89
CA LEU A 817 14.11 33.74 -21.18
C LEU A 817 14.46 35.23 -21.01
N PRO A 818 15.36 35.78 -21.86
CA PRO A 818 15.67 37.21 -21.83
C PRO A 818 14.42 38.09 -22.01
N GLU A 819 14.34 39.24 -21.31
CA GLU A 819 13.17 40.13 -21.33
C GLU A 819 12.75 40.58 -22.75
N ARG A 820 13.72 40.72 -23.66
CA ARG A 820 13.51 41.18 -25.04
C ARG A 820 13.12 40.06 -26.01
N VAL A 821 12.78 38.86 -25.54
CA VAL A 821 12.46 37.71 -26.41
C VAL A 821 11.25 37.95 -27.34
N THR A 822 10.41 38.94 -27.03
CA THR A 822 9.26 39.37 -27.85
C THR A 822 9.62 40.39 -28.93
N ASP A 823 10.84 40.93 -28.92
CA ASP A 823 11.34 41.92 -29.88
C ASP A 823 11.93 41.20 -31.11
N PRO A 824 11.40 41.41 -32.33
CA PRO A 824 12.01 40.88 -33.55
C PRO A 824 13.51 41.20 -33.69
N ASP A 825 13.93 42.41 -33.30
CA ASP A 825 15.33 42.83 -33.39
C ASP A 825 16.24 42.01 -32.47
N PHE A 826 15.70 41.51 -31.34
CA PHE A 826 16.46 40.64 -30.44
C PHE A 826 16.87 39.36 -31.17
N TRP A 827 15.96 38.74 -31.92
CA TRP A 827 16.26 37.51 -32.67
C TRP A 827 17.26 37.73 -33.80
N VAL A 828 17.21 38.89 -34.46
CA VAL A 828 18.21 39.27 -35.47
C VAL A 828 19.59 39.46 -34.81
N ARG A 829 19.68 40.16 -33.68
CA ARG A 829 20.95 40.37 -32.97
C ARG A 829 21.46 39.13 -32.24
N HIS A 830 20.59 38.20 -31.85
CA HIS A 830 20.96 37.01 -31.10
C HIS A 830 22.01 36.12 -31.81
N VAL A 831 22.06 36.13 -33.16
CA VAL A 831 23.11 35.42 -33.92
C VAL A 831 24.49 36.07 -33.79
N ARG A 832 24.53 37.34 -33.38
CA ARG A 832 25.70 38.23 -33.27
C ARG A 832 26.14 38.46 -31.82
N ASP A 833 25.20 38.51 -30.88
CA ASP A 833 25.41 38.82 -29.47
C ASP A 833 26.04 37.66 -28.68
N GLN A 834 26.66 37.96 -27.54
CA GLN A 834 27.32 36.99 -26.67
C GLN A 834 26.32 36.07 -25.94
N VAL A 835 26.64 34.78 -25.83
CA VAL A 835 25.92 33.82 -24.97
C VAL A 835 26.59 33.78 -23.59
N ASP A 836 25.84 34.04 -22.51
CA ASP A 836 26.36 34.11 -21.13
C ASP A 836 25.64 33.08 -20.22
N LEU A 837 26.26 31.90 -20.06
CA LEU A 837 25.72 30.83 -19.21
C LEU A 837 25.80 31.17 -17.70
N PRO A 838 26.91 31.72 -17.15
CA PRO A 838 26.94 32.13 -15.74
C PRO A 838 25.82 33.08 -15.34
N ALA A 839 25.48 34.06 -16.20
CA ALA A 839 24.36 34.95 -15.95
C ALA A 839 23.02 34.18 -15.90
N ALA A 840 22.80 33.27 -16.87
CA ALA A 840 21.60 32.45 -16.91
C ALA A 840 21.47 31.51 -15.69
N VAL A 841 22.55 30.86 -15.26
CA VAL A 841 22.53 30.00 -14.07
C VAL A 841 22.20 30.82 -12.82
N ARG A 842 22.78 32.02 -12.67
CA ARG A 842 22.47 32.92 -11.54
C ARG A 842 20.99 33.33 -11.53
N GLU A 843 20.45 33.71 -12.69
CA GLU A 843 19.05 34.11 -12.84
C GLU A 843 18.11 32.95 -12.47
N LEU A 844 18.33 31.77 -13.06
CA LEU A 844 17.52 30.58 -12.83
C LEU A 844 17.61 30.08 -11.37
N SER A 845 18.80 30.10 -10.76
CA SER A 845 18.94 29.83 -9.32
C SER A 845 18.17 30.85 -8.46
N GLY A 846 18.18 32.13 -8.85
CA GLY A 846 17.37 33.18 -8.21
C GLY A 846 15.85 32.96 -8.32
N LEU A 847 15.39 32.20 -9.32
CA LEU A 847 13.99 31.77 -9.45
C LEU A 847 13.65 30.53 -8.59
N GLY A 848 14.61 30.03 -7.80
CA GLY A 848 14.44 28.84 -6.96
C GLY A 848 14.55 27.53 -7.73
N VAL A 849 15.26 27.50 -8.85
CA VAL A 849 15.54 26.26 -9.59
C VAL A 849 16.50 25.37 -8.80
N THR A 850 16.11 24.12 -8.59
CA THR A 850 16.93 23.08 -7.94
C THR A 850 17.11 21.83 -8.80
N ARG A 851 16.32 21.72 -9.88
CA ARG A 851 16.33 20.60 -10.83
C ARG A 851 16.61 21.14 -12.23
N TRP A 852 17.62 20.62 -12.90
CA TRP A 852 18.10 21.07 -14.20
C TRP A 852 18.10 19.89 -15.16
N VAL A 853 17.33 20.03 -16.23
CA VAL A 853 17.21 18.99 -17.27
C VAL A 853 17.83 19.54 -18.54
N GLU A 854 18.97 18.99 -18.94
CA GLU A 854 19.56 19.27 -20.24
C GLU A 854 18.79 18.56 -21.35
N VAL A 855 18.24 19.36 -22.27
CA VAL A 855 17.45 18.89 -23.40
C VAL A 855 18.25 19.10 -24.69
N GLY A 856 18.66 18.01 -25.30
CA GLY A 856 19.44 18.03 -26.54
C GLY A 856 20.06 16.68 -26.87
N PRO A 857 20.73 16.55 -28.02
CA PRO A 857 21.28 15.27 -28.50
C PRO A 857 22.52 14.79 -27.75
N ASP A 858 23.09 15.57 -26.82
CA ASP A 858 24.28 15.21 -26.05
C ASP A 858 24.25 15.88 -24.66
N ALA A 859 25.19 15.52 -23.78
CA ALA A 859 25.26 16.00 -22.39
C ALA A 859 26.39 17.04 -22.19
N VAL A 860 26.34 18.14 -22.96
CA VAL A 860 27.40 19.17 -23.01
C VAL A 860 27.18 20.31 -22.00
N LEU A 861 25.93 20.65 -21.68
CA LEU A 861 25.57 21.72 -20.74
C LEU A 861 25.62 21.24 -19.30
N ARG A 862 25.29 19.98 -19.00
CA ARG A 862 25.31 19.42 -17.65
C ARG A 862 26.60 19.75 -16.88
N PRO A 863 27.81 19.39 -17.35
CA PRO A 863 29.04 19.70 -16.61
C PRO A 863 29.30 21.21 -16.49
N LEU A 864 28.82 22.02 -17.43
CA LEU A 864 28.95 23.48 -17.38
C LEU A 864 28.00 24.08 -16.33
N VAL A 865 26.75 23.60 -16.26
CA VAL A 865 25.77 24.00 -15.25
C VAL A 865 26.27 23.63 -13.86
N GLU A 866 26.71 22.37 -13.67
CA GLU A 866 27.30 21.90 -12.41
C GLU A 866 28.47 22.81 -11.97
N GLN A 867 29.41 23.10 -12.87
CA GLN A 867 30.53 24.01 -12.58
C GLN A 867 30.10 25.41 -12.14
N ASN A 868 29.06 25.97 -12.78
CA ASN A 868 28.58 27.31 -12.43
C ASN A 868 27.82 27.31 -11.10
N LEU A 869 27.06 26.25 -10.79
CA LEU A 869 26.38 26.10 -9.50
C LEU A 869 27.38 26.00 -8.34
N ASP A 870 28.45 25.20 -8.51
CA ASP A 870 29.53 25.10 -7.52
C ASP A 870 30.22 26.46 -7.29
N HIS A 871 30.44 27.22 -8.36
CA HIS A 871 31.02 28.55 -8.25
C HIS A 871 30.09 29.55 -7.55
N LEU A 872 28.79 29.56 -7.87
CA LEU A 872 27.81 30.40 -7.20
C LEU A 872 27.77 30.13 -5.69
N HIS A 873 27.70 28.85 -5.28
CA HIS A 873 27.67 28.50 -3.87
C HIS A 873 28.95 28.85 -3.12
N SER A 874 30.12 28.71 -3.75
CA SER A 874 31.40 29.07 -3.13
C SER A 874 31.60 30.58 -2.95
N THR A 875 30.86 31.41 -3.70
CA THR A 875 30.96 32.87 -3.63
C THR A 875 29.92 33.50 -2.71
N ASP A 876 28.74 32.87 -2.55
CA ASP A 876 27.71 33.28 -1.59
C ASP A 876 28.05 32.88 -0.13
N ALA A 877 28.93 31.89 0.07
CA ALA A 877 29.54 31.59 1.36
C ALA A 877 30.61 32.65 1.69
N GLY A 878 30.20 33.80 2.25
CA GLY A 878 31.14 34.80 2.79
C GLY A 878 32.14 34.20 3.79
N PRO A 879 33.28 34.86 4.07
CA PRO A 879 34.28 34.33 4.99
C PRO A 879 33.65 34.10 6.36
N ALA A 880 33.52 32.83 6.76
CA ALA A 880 33.03 32.46 8.07
C ALA A 880 33.92 33.12 9.13
N HIS A 881 33.34 34.02 9.94
CA HIS A 881 33.93 34.47 11.18
C HIS A 881 34.14 33.23 12.07
N LEU A 882 35.38 32.74 12.10
CA LEU A 882 35.87 31.76 13.05
C LEU A 882 36.02 32.47 14.41
N ASP A 883 34.97 32.50 15.22
CA ASP A 883 35.07 32.76 16.66
C ASP A 883 33.84 32.18 17.38
N GLY A 884 33.92 30.90 17.76
CA GLY A 884 32.96 30.23 18.63
C GLY A 884 33.37 28.77 18.89
N PRO A 885 33.43 28.30 20.15
CA PRO A 885 34.01 27.01 20.48
C PRO A 885 33.12 25.85 20.00
N ALA A 886 33.78 24.88 19.37
CA ALA A 886 33.17 23.67 18.84
C ALA A 886 32.52 22.82 19.95
N HIS A 887 31.20 22.68 19.89
CA HIS A 887 30.50 21.57 20.52
C HIS A 887 30.45 20.40 19.53
N LEU A 888 31.13 19.31 19.91
CA LEU A 888 31.06 18.01 19.27
C LEU A 888 29.78 17.33 19.75
N ASP A 889 28.77 17.21 18.87
CA ASP A 889 27.80 16.11 18.77
C ASP A 889 26.65 16.53 17.83
N GLY A 890 26.79 16.20 16.55
CA GLY A 890 25.80 16.41 15.49
C GLY A 890 26.46 16.30 14.10
N PRO A 891 25.82 15.70 13.08
CA PRO A 891 26.41 15.59 11.75
C PRO A 891 26.72 17.00 11.25
N ALA A 892 27.98 17.19 10.86
CA ALA A 892 28.56 18.45 10.44
C ALA A 892 27.62 19.24 9.51
N HIS A 893 27.50 20.55 9.78
CA HIS A 893 26.83 21.54 8.95
C HIS A 893 27.12 21.34 7.44
N LEU A 894 26.19 20.67 6.73
CA LEU A 894 26.11 20.66 5.27
C LEU A 894 25.22 21.82 4.82
N GLY A 895 25.73 23.05 4.94
CA GLY A 895 25.14 24.22 4.31
C GLY A 895 25.47 24.24 2.83
N GLY A 896 24.71 23.50 2.02
CA GLY A 896 24.80 23.53 0.56
C GLY A 896 23.51 22.99 -0.07
N HIS A 897 22.76 23.84 -0.77
CA HIS A 897 21.62 23.39 -1.55
C HIS A 897 22.11 22.35 -2.58
N THR A 898 21.69 21.10 -2.44
CA THR A 898 22.06 20.05 -3.40
C THR A 898 21.17 20.21 -4.64
N HIS A 899 21.76 20.36 -5.82
CA HIS A 899 21.04 20.45 -7.09
C HIS A 899 20.99 19.09 -7.79
N LEU A 900 19.90 18.83 -8.50
CA LEU A 900 19.80 17.72 -9.46
C LEU A 900 20.08 18.27 -10.86
N VAL A 901 21.10 17.74 -11.53
CA VAL A 901 21.38 18.02 -12.95
C VAL A 901 21.39 16.70 -13.69
N THR A 902 20.56 16.58 -14.72
CA THR A 902 20.43 15.38 -15.56
C THR A 902 20.32 15.74 -17.04
N SER A 903 20.54 14.79 -17.95
CA SER A 903 20.56 15.01 -19.40
C SER A 903 19.69 13.97 -20.09
N THR A 904 18.91 14.38 -21.10
CA THR A 904 17.96 13.47 -21.77
C THR A 904 18.59 12.59 -22.85
N MET A 905 19.75 12.98 -23.39
CA MET A 905 20.56 12.15 -24.29
C MET A 905 22.05 12.37 -24.03
N ARG A 906 22.86 11.40 -24.44
CA ARG A 906 24.31 11.47 -24.39
C ARG A 906 24.90 10.67 -25.54
N ARG A 907 25.92 11.22 -26.20
CA ARG A 907 26.60 10.55 -27.30
C ARG A 907 27.25 9.25 -26.83
N GLY A 908 27.02 8.18 -27.57
CA GLY A 908 27.61 6.86 -27.29
C GLY A 908 26.89 6.05 -26.22
N THR A 909 25.75 6.51 -25.72
CA THR A 909 24.84 5.72 -24.87
C THR A 909 23.50 5.52 -25.60
N PRO A 910 22.77 4.42 -25.34
CA PRO A 910 21.44 4.23 -25.90
C PRO A 910 20.49 5.37 -25.53
N GLU A 911 19.76 5.91 -26.51
CA GLU A 911 18.94 7.11 -26.33
C GLU A 911 17.78 6.86 -25.35
N THR A 912 17.08 5.73 -25.51
CA THR A 912 15.96 5.31 -24.64
C THR A 912 16.43 5.08 -23.20
N ALA A 913 17.63 4.54 -22.99
CA ALA A 913 18.20 4.36 -21.65
C ALA A 913 18.55 5.69 -20.99
N THR A 914 19.04 6.66 -21.77
CA THR A 914 19.44 7.97 -21.22
C THR A 914 18.21 8.76 -20.76
N ILE A 915 17.15 8.79 -21.56
CA ILE A 915 15.91 9.48 -21.16
C ILE A 915 15.19 8.74 -20.01
N ALA A 916 15.22 7.40 -19.99
CA ALA A 916 14.69 6.62 -18.88
C ALA A 916 15.41 6.93 -17.55
N ALA A 917 16.74 7.05 -17.58
CA ALA A 917 17.54 7.46 -16.42
C ALA A 917 17.22 8.91 -15.98
N ALA A 918 17.05 9.84 -16.93
CA ALA A 918 16.67 11.22 -16.62
C ALA A 918 15.29 11.31 -15.95
N LEU A 919 14.31 10.53 -16.42
CA LEU A 919 12.99 10.44 -15.79
C LEU A 919 13.07 9.79 -14.40
N ALA A 920 13.91 8.77 -14.24
CA ALA A 920 14.15 8.14 -12.94
C ALA A 920 14.77 9.13 -11.93
N ASP A 921 15.80 9.88 -12.34
CA ASP A 921 16.43 10.96 -11.56
C ASP A 921 15.38 11.98 -11.08
N LEU A 922 14.47 12.40 -11.97
CA LEU A 922 13.42 13.36 -11.64
C LEU A 922 12.39 12.78 -10.67
N TRP A 923 12.03 11.51 -10.84
CA TRP A 923 11.05 10.84 -9.98
C TRP A 923 11.57 10.61 -8.56
N VAL A 924 12.81 10.12 -8.42
CA VAL A 924 13.47 10.02 -7.09
C VAL A 924 13.78 11.41 -6.52
N GLY A 925 13.93 12.41 -7.38
CA GLY A 925 14.04 13.83 -7.02
C GLY A 925 12.71 14.49 -6.65
N GLY A 926 11.64 13.72 -6.47
CA GLY A 926 10.34 14.15 -5.94
C GLY A 926 9.31 14.61 -6.99
N GLN A 927 9.62 14.57 -8.28
CA GLN A 927 8.63 14.85 -9.33
C GLN A 927 7.72 13.63 -9.55
N ASP A 928 6.47 13.87 -9.94
CA ASP A 928 5.61 12.81 -10.46
C ASP A 928 5.88 12.62 -11.96
N VAL A 929 6.00 11.35 -12.36
CA VAL A 929 6.27 10.95 -13.75
C VAL A 929 5.16 10.00 -14.18
N ASP A 930 4.58 10.26 -15.36
CA ASP A 930 3.72 9.34 -16.09
C ASP A 930 4.61 8.38 -16.90
N TRP A 931 4.61 7.11 -16.52
CA TRP A 931 5.43 6.08 -17.15
C TRP A 931 4.74 5.36 -18.30
N SER A 932 3.52 5.76 -18.69
CA SER A 932 2.69 5.03 -19.66
C SER A 932 3.39 4.75 -20.99
N SER A 933 4.26 5.64 -21.48
CA SER A 933 5.06 5.41 -22.70
C SER A 933 6.02 4.21 -22.59
N PHE A 934 6.40 3.81 -21.37
CA PHE A 934 7.24 2.64 -21.09
C PHE A 934 6.45 1.37 -20.77
N ARG A 935 5.11 1.42 -20.84
CA ARG A 935 4.21 0.29 -20.53
C ARG A 935 3.62 -0.39 -21.75
N ALA A 936 4.03 0.02 -22.96
CA ALA A 936 3.43 -0.46 -24.20
C ALA A 936 3.45 -2.00 -24.29
N GLY A 937 2.26 -2.60 -24.44
CA GLY A 937 2.07 -4.05 -24.51
C GLY A 937 2.13 -4.80 -23.16
N GLY A 938 2.33 -4.10 -22.05
CA GLY A 938 2.29 -4.68 -20.71
C GLY A 938 0.86 -4.86 -20.18
N THR A 939 0.69 -5.85 -19.33
CA THR A 939 -0.56 -6.18 -18.62
C THR A 939 -0.30 -6.30 -17.13
N ARG A 940 -1.33 -6.06 -16.32
CA ARG A 940 -1.21 -6.20 -14.86
C ARG A 940 -0.92 -7.67 -14.49
N THR A 941 0.04 -7.89 -13.59
CA THR A 941 0.40 -9.21 -13.06
C THR A 941 0.09 -9.34 -11.57
N ASP A 942 -0.33 -10.53 -11.14
CA ASP A 942 -0.56 -10.88 -9.73
C ASP A 942 0.72 -11.36 -9.02
N ARG A 943 1.84 -11.46 -9.75
CA ARG A 943 3.14 -11.94 -9.23
C ARG A 943 3.86 -10.92 -8.35
N LEU A 944 3.53 -9.64 -8.48
CA LEU A 944 4.15 -8.57 -7.69
C LEU A 944 3.63 -8.65 -6.23
N PRO A 945 4.50 -8.80 -5.22
CA PRO A 945 4.09 -8.73 -3.82
C PRO A 945 3.37 -7.42 -3.48
N THR A 946 2.66 -7.44 -2.36
CA THR A 946 2.12 -6.24 -1.71
C THR A 946 3.21 -5.50 -0.95
N TYR A 947 2.85 -4.39 -0.32
CA TYR A 947 3.75 -3.60 0.52
C TYR A 947 4.55 -4.46 1.51
N PRO A 948 5.90 -4.34 1.56
CA PRO A 948 6.73 -5.09 2.50
C PRO A 948 6.71 -4.41 3.87
N PHE A 949 5.73 -4.77 4.69
CA PHE A 949 5.57 -4.27 6.05
C PHE A 949 6.86 -4.45 6.87
N GLN A 950 7.26 -3.41 7.60
CA GLN A 950 8.44 -3.41 8.46
C GLN A 950 8.02 -3.78 9.88
N HIS A 951 7.87 -5.08 10.14
CA HIS A 951 7.35 -5.57 11.40
C HIS A 951 8.31 -5.33 12.57
N GLU A 952 7.81 -4.69 13.60
CA GLU A 952 8.36 -4.78 14.95
C GLU A 952 7.45 -5.61 15.85
N ARG A 953 7.99 -6.19 16.92
CA ARG A 953 7.24 -7.06 17.82
C ARG A 953 6.43 -6.25 18.84
N TYR A 954 5.12 -6.39 18.80
CA TYR A 954 4.17 -5.81 19.76
C TYR A 954 3.36 -6.92 20.46
N TRP A 955 3.75 -7.28 21.69
CA TRP A 955 3.06 -8.31 22.47
C TRP A 955 3.18 -8.07 23.98
N ILE A 956 2.05 -7.99 24.68
CA ILE A 956 2.01 -7.98 26.14
C ILE A 956 2.28 -9.40 26.63
N GLN A 957 3.36 -9.59 27.39
CA GLN A 957 3.61 -10.86 28.06
C GLN A 957 2.77 -10.95 29.35
N PRO A 958 2.11 -12.08 29.61
CA PRO A 958 1.52 -12.33 30.92
C PRO A 958 2.62 -12.24 31.98
N ALA A 959 2.45 -11.37 32.98
CA ALA A 959 3.35 -11.37 34.11
C ALA A 959 3.17 -12.69 34.86
N ALA A 960 4.16 -13.59 34.79
CA ALA A 960 4.19 -14.78 35.64
C ALA A 960 4.21 -14.32 37.10
N GLY A 961 3.08 -14.42 37.80
CA GLY A 961 3.02 -14.25 39.25
C GLY A 961 3.01 -12.82 39.78
N GLY A 962 2.32 -11.88 39.13
CA GLY A 962 2.04 -10.58 39.75
C GLY A 962 1.21 -10.72 41.05
N PRO A 963 1.42 -9.88 42.09
CA PRO A 963 0.62 -9.96 43.31
C PRO A 963 -0.87 -9.78 42.98
N ALA A 964 -1.67 -10.79 43.31
CA ALA A 964 -3.13 -10.69 43.31
C ALA A 964 -3.61 -9.41 44.00
N ASN A 965 -4.83 -8.96 43.74
CA ASN A 965 -5.44 -7.84 44.46
C ASN A 965 -5.61 -8.19 45.95
N VAL A 966 -4.53 -8.00 46.72
CA VAL A 966 -4.44 -8.36 48.13
C VAL A 966 -5.31 -7.47 49.02
N ALA A 967 -5.80 -6.35 48.49
CA ALA A 967 -6.74 -5.46 49.17
C ALA A 967 -8.07 -6.15 49.52
N ALA A 968 -8.51 -7.13 48.72
CA ALA A 968 -9.70 -7.93 49.04
C ALA A 968 -9.52 -8.79 50.32
N ALA A 969 -8.27 -9.10 50.69
CA ALA A 969 -7.92 -9.78 51.93
C ALA A 969 -7.56 -8.81 53.07
N GLY A 970 -7.78 -7.50 52.88
CA GLY A 970 -7.44 -6.45 53.86
C GLY A 970 -5.94 -6.17 53.97
N LEU A 971 -5.15 -6.48 52.94
CA LEU A 971 -3.72 -6.26 52.88
C LEU A 971 -3.38 -5.10 51.93
N ASP A 972 -2.31 -4.37 52.22
CA ASP A 972 -1.79 -3.33 51.34
C ASP A 972 -0.84 -3.92 50.29
N ALA A 973 -0.73 -3.26 49.13
CA ALA A 973 0.30 -3.62 48.16
C ALA A 973 1.69 -3.24 48.70
N ALA A 974 2.60 -4.20 48.76
CA ALA A 974 3.96 -3.96 49.24
C ALA A 974 4.81 -3.16 48.23
N GLY A 975 4.52 -3.23 46.93
CA GLY A 975 5.19 -2.42 45.90
C GLY A 975 6.63 -2.86 45.59
N HIS A 976 6.98 -4.14 45.80
CA HIS A 976 8.31 -4.68 45.54
C HIS A 976 8.24 -5.96 44.69
N PRO A 977 9.17 -6.22 43.75
CA PRO A 977 9.10 -7.39 42.85
C PRO A 977 9.06 -8.76 43.55
N LEU A 978 9.64 -8.87 44.75
CA LEU A 978 9.64 -10.09 45.57
C LEU A 978 8.67 -10.05 46.78
N LEU A 979 8.00 -8.91 47.03
CA LEU A 979 7.03 -8.76 48.13
C LEU A 979 5.71 -8.26 47.56
N GLY A 980 4.69 -9.11 47.63
CA GLY A 980 3.39 -8.85 47.02
C GLY A 980 2.40 -8.11 47.91
N ALA A 981 2.50 -8.28 49.23
CA ALA A 981 1.55 -7.73 50.18
C ALA A 981 2.23 -7.25 51.46
N ALA A 982 1.62 -6.26 52.11
CA ALA A 982 2.00 -5.72 53.42
C ALA A 982 0.79 -5.79 54.37
N LEU A 983 1.07 -6.07 55.64
CA LEU A 983 0.09 -6.13 56.72
C LEU A 983 0.61 -5.33 57.91
N ASP A 984 -0.16 -4.33 58.33
CA ASP A 984 0.00 -3.66 59.61
C ASP A 984 -0.73 -4.47 60.70
N LEU A 985 0.02 -4.91 61.73
CA LEU A 985 -0.55 -5.71 62.80
C LEU A 985 -1.26 -4.83 63.84
N ALA A 986 -2.57 -5.02 64.05
CA ALA A 986 -3.32 -4.28 65.05
C ALA A 986 -2.82 -4.58 66.49
N GLY A 987 -2.52 -3.53 67.26
CA GLY A 987 -2.11 -3.64 68.67
C GLY A 987 -0.61 -3.47 68.93
N ALA A 988 0.21 -3.34 67.90
CA ALA A 988 1.63 -2.98 68.00
C ALA A 988 2.11 -2.33 66.68
N PRO A 989 3.14 -1.45 66.68
CA PRO A 989 3.66 -0.85 65.46
C PRO A 989 4.56 -1.84 64.71
N HIS A 990 4.00 -2.97 64.27
CA HIS A 990 4.69 -4.00 63.50
C HIS A 990 4.12 -4.06 62.08
N GLU A 991 5.00 -4.21 61.10
CA GLU A 991 4.64 -4.38 59.70
C GLU A 991 5.23 -5.71 59.20
N VAL A 992 4.42 -6.50 58.50
CA VAL A 992 4.85 -7.74 57.85
C VAL A 992 4.64 -7.61 56.36
N LEU A 993 5.72 -7.70 55.58
CA LEU A 993 5.66 -7.80 54.14
C LEU A 993 5.84 -9.26 53.74
N THR A 994 5.04 -9.74 52.80
CA THR A 994 5.06 -11.14 52.36
C THR A 994 5.12 -11.23 50.84
N GLY A 995 5.80 -12.25 50.34
CA GLY A 995 5.89 -12.52 48.91
C GLY A 995 6.45 -13.91 48.63
N ARG A 996 6.97 -14.10 47.42
CA ARG A 996 7.59 -15.36 47.00
C ARG A 996 8.80 -15.10 46.12
N ALA A 997 9.74 -16.03 46.14
CA ALA A 997 10.88 -16.09 45.24
C ALA A 997 10.93 -17.47 44.59
N ALA A 998 10.99 -17.50 43.26
CA ALA A 998 11.06 -18.72 42.47
C ALA A 998 11.96 -18.47 41.26
N VAL A 999 12.92 -19.36 41.02
CA VAL A 999 13.86 -19.23 39.88
C VAL A 999 13.13 -19.11 38.53
N PRO A 1000 12.03 -19.85 38.26
CA PRO A 1000 11.27 -19.66 37.02
C PRO A 1000 10.63 -18.27 36.87
N GLU A 1001 10.25 -17.62 37.98
CA GLU A 1001 9.63 -16.28 37.97
C GLU A 1001 10.67 -15.15 37.96
N GLN A 1002 11.84 -15.39 38.56
CA GLN A 1002 12.96 -14.45 38.59
C GLN A 1002 14.25 -15.16 38.12
N PRO A 1003 14.45 -15.34 36.81
CA PRO A 1003 15.54 -16.16 36.25
C PRO A 1003 16.94 -15.73 36.69
N TRP A 1004 17.14 -14.42 36.91
CA TRP A 1004 18.40 -13.85 37.39
C TRP A 1004 18.82 -14.35 38.78
N LEU A 1005 17.91 -14.92 39.58
CA LEU A 1005 18.27 -15.56 40.85
C LEU A 1005 19.18 -16.78 40.62
N ALA A 1006 19.08 -17.45 39.47
CA ALA A 1006 19.91 -18.61 39.13
C ALA A 1006 21.40 -18.26 38.97
N ASP A 1007 21.73 -17.00 38.68
CA ASP A 1007 23.09 -16.54 38.41
C ASP A 1007 23.95 -16.52 39.69
N HIS A 1008 23.32 -16.48 40.87
CA HIS A 1008 24.01 -16.51 42.16
C HIS A 1008 23.95 -17.92 42.78
N ALA A 1009 24.87 -18.77 42.35
CA ALA A 1009 25.05 -20.12 42.87
C ALA A 1009 26.40 -20.30 43.57
N VAL A 1010 26.38 -20.84 44.79
CA VAL A 1010 27.58 -21.18 45.57
C VAL A 1010 27.62 -22.69 45.73
N ALA A 1011 28.70 -23.32 45.27
CA ALA A 1011 28.87 -24.77 45.29
C ALA A 1011 27.68 -25.54 44.67
N GLY A 1012 27.04 -24.99 43.62
CA GLY A 1012 25.93 -25.61 42.90
C GLY A 1012 24.55 -25.39 43.52
N VAL A 1013 24.45 -24.75 44.69
CA VAL A 1013 23.19 -24.36 45.34
C VAL A 1013 22.87 -22.91 44.99
N VAL A 1014 21.66 -22.65 44.49
CA VAL A 1014 21.19 -21.28 44.24
C VAL A 1014 20.84 -20.64 45.57
N LEU A 1015 21.52 -19.54 45.91
CA LEU A 1015 21.31 -18.80 47.14
C LEU A 1015 20.79 -17.40 46.81
N ALA A 1016 19.83 -16.88 47.56
CA ALA A 1016 19.46 -15.48 47.42
C ALA A 1016 20.70 -14.60 47.68
N PRO A 1017 21.06 -13.69 46.75
CA PRO A 1017 22.19 -12.79 46.98
C PRO A 1017 21.98 -11.95 48.25
N GLY A 1018 23.05 -11.68 49.00
CA GLY A 1018 22.98 -10.80 50.17
C GLY A 1018 22.40 -9.41 49.84
N ALA A 1019 22.68 -8.90 48.64
CA ALA A 1019 22.11 -7.66 48.12
C ALA A 1019 20.57 -7.69 48.04
N VAL A 1020 19.97 -8.85 47.74
CA VAL A 1020 18.51 -9.01 47.74
C VAL A 1020 17.96 -8.91 49.16
N LEU A 1021 18.61 -9.52 50.15
CA LEU A 1021 18.17 -9.42 51.54
C LEU A 1021 18.28 -7.98 52.09
N VAL A 1022 19.34 -7.26 51.69
CA VAL A 1022 19.52 -5.83 51.99
C VAL A 1022 18.40 -5.01 51.36
N GLU A 1023 18.08 -5.25 50.08
CA GLU A 1023 17.01 -4.53 49.39
C GLU A 1023 15.63 -4.76 50.04
N LEU A 1024 15.33 -6.02 50.41
CA LEU A 1024 14.09 -6.36 51.12
C LEU A 1024 13.97 -5.60 52.45
N ALA A 1025 15.07 -5.48 53.18
CA ALA A 1025 15.12 -4.78 54.45
C ALA A 1025 14.99 -3.25 54.28
N LEU A 1026 15.69 -2.67 53.29
CA LEU A 1026 15.62 -1.24 52.97
C LEU A 1026 14.22 -0.86 52.48
N HIS A 1027 13.59 -1.69 51.66
CA HIS A 1027 12.23 -1.46 51.16
C HIS A 1027 11.20 -1.45 52.30
N ALA A 1028 11.26 -2.42 53.20
CA ALA A 1028 10.41 -2.46 54.39
C ALA A 1028 10.67 -1.25 55.31
N GLY A 1029 11.94 -0.88 55.50
CA GLY A 1029 12.31 0.31 56.25
C GLY A 1029 11.77 1.61 55.64
N ALA A 1030 11.95 1.82 54.34
CA ALA A 1030 11.50 3.01 53.63
C ALA A 1030 9.98 3.20 53.71
N ARG A 1031 9.20 2.11 53.58
CA ARG A 1031 7.73 2.14 53.79
C ARG A 1031 7.34 2.62 55.18
N ALA A 1032 8.09 2.19 56.19
CA ALA A 1032 7.85 2.57 57.57
C ALA A 1032 8.51 3.91 58.00
N GLY A 1033 9.18 4.61 57.08
CA GLY A 1033 9.88 5.87 57.38
C GLY A 1033 11.28 5.72 57.99
N TYR A 1034 11.91 4.55 57.86
CA TYR A 1034 13.26 4.20 58.32
C TYR A 1034 14.14 3.73 57.14
N PRO A 1035 14.61 4.65 56.27
CA PRO A 1035 15.29 4.28 55.03
C PRO A 1035 16.73 3.77 55.21
N ASP A 1036 17.31 3.88 56.41
CA ASP A 1036 18.70 3.50 56.70
C ASP A 1036 18.79 2.11 57.35
N LEU A 1037 19.66 1.24 56.81
CA LEU A 1037 20.00 -0.07 57.38
C LEU A 1037 21.36 -0.02 58.07
N LEU A 1038 21.40 -0.21 59.39
CA LEU A 1038 22.63 -0.13 60.17
C LEU A 1038 23.50 -1.39 60.07
N ASP A 1039 22.87 -2.56 60.22
CA ASP A 1039 23.52 -3.86 60.21
C ASP A 1039 22.51 -4.93 59.77
N LEU A 1040 22.99 -5.94 59.05
CA LEU A 1040 22.19 -7.10 58.62
C LEU A 1040 23.04 -8.35 58.73
N ALA A 1041 22.77 -9.14 59.77
CA ALA A 1041 23.37 -10.46 59.94
C ALA A 1041 22.55 -11.52 59.20
N ILE A 1042 23.22 -12.37 58.42
CA ILE A 1042 22.60 -13.51 57.75
C ILE A 1042 22.95 -14.77 58.55
N ASP A 1043 22.03 -15.18 59.42
CA ASP A 1043 22.24 -16.38 60.27
C ASP A 1043 22.20 -17.67 59.44
N ASN A 1044 21.29 -17.76 58.48
CA ASN A 1044 21.14 -18.89 57.57
C ASN A 1044 20.99 -18.39 56.12
N PRO A 1045 21.82 -18.85 55.17
CA PRO A 1045 21.66 -18.50 53.76
C PRO A 1045 20.32 -18.97 53.21
N LEU A 1046 19.62 -18.09 52.50
CA LEU A 1046 18.34 -18.40 51.87
C LEU A 1046 18.55 -19.24 50.60
N ALA A 1047 18.38 -20.55 50.70
CA ALA A 1047 18.48 -21.47 49.56
C ALA A 1047 17.18 -21.51 48.73
N LEU A 1048 17.33 -21.27 47.43
CA LEU A 1048 16.25 -21.27 46.45
C LEU A 1048 16.32 -22.55 45.60
N PRO A 1049 15.24 -23.33 45.50
CA PRO A 1049 15.25 -24.50 44.63
C PRO A 1049 15.20 -24.06 43.16
N ARG A 1050 15.83 -24.84 42.26
CA ARG A 1050 15.76 -24.59 40.81
C ARG A 1050 14.35 -24.79 40.24
N ALA A 1051 13.55 -25.63 40.89
CA ALA A 1051 12.14 -25.84 40.60
C ALA A 1051 11.34 -25.71 41.90
N GLY A 1052 10.27 -24.91 41.90
CA GLY A 1052 9.46 -24.58 43.08
C GLY A 1052 9.67 -23.16 43.61
N GLU A 1053 8.94 -22.80 44.67
CA GLU A 1053 8.94 -21.45 45.27
C GLU A 1053 9.35 -21.47 46.76
N ARG A 1054 9.92 -20.35 47.22
CA ARG A 1054 10.05 -20.01 48.64
C ARG A 1054 9.12 -18.85 48.97
N ARG A 1055 8.28 -18.99 50.00
CA ARG A 1055 7.52 -17.86 50.55
C ARG A 1055 8.42 -17.03 51.43
N LEU A 1056 8.42 -15.72 51.24
CA LEU A 1056 9.24 -14.76 51.98
C LEU A 1056 8.37 -13.95 52.93
N GLN A 1057 8.89 -13.66 54.12
CA GLN A 1057 8.31 -12.71 55.06
C GLN A 1057 9.38 -11.77 55.59
N VAL A 1058 9.16 -10.47 55.47
CA VAL A 1058 9.98 -9.43 56.08
C VAL A 1058 9.19 -8.84 57.23
N HIS A 1059 9.66 -9.04 58.45
CA HIS A 1059 9.02 -8.53 59.65
C HIS A 1059 9.80 -7.33 60.17
N LEU A 1060 9.13 -6.19 60.28
CA LEU A 1060 9.67 -4.98 60.88
C LEU A 1060 9.10 -4.83 62.29
N GLY A 1061 9.94 -5.07 63.30
CA GLY A 1061 9.59 -5.03 64.72
C GLY A 1061 9.33 -3.62 65.25
N GLU A 1062 8.98 -3.50 66.52
CA GLU A 1062 8.75 -2.20 67.19
C GLU A 1062 10.08 -1.47 67.40
N ALA A 1063 10.03 -0.14 67.47
CA ALA A 1063 11.21 0.65 67.79
C ALA A 1063 11.70 0.34 69.22
N ASP A 1064 12.97 -0.01 69.36
CA ASP A 1064 13.62 -0.17 70.65
C ASP A 1064 13.79 1.18 71.37
N GLY A 1065 14.29 1.15 72.61
CA GLY A 1065 14.53 2.35 73.41
C GLY A 1065 15.56 3.33 72.82
N SER A 1066 16.22 2.99 71.71
CA SER A 1066 17.13 3.86 70.95
C SER A 1066 16.51 4.42 69.66
N GLY A 1067 15.23 4.12 69.39
CA GLY A 1067 14.51 4.54 68.20
C GLY A 1067 14.81 3.70 66.96
N ARG A 1068 15.46 2.53 67.11
CA ARG A 1068 15.80 1.62 66.00
C ARG A 1068 14.79 0.48 65.92
N ARG A 1069 14.45 0.03 64.72
CA ARG A 1069 13.53 -1.08 64.52
C ARG A 1069 14.31 -2.33 64.09
N PRO A 1070 14.12 -3.50 64.73
CA PRO A 1070 14.71 -4.74 64.24
C PRO A 1070 13.96 -5.19 62.98
N VAL A 1071 14.70 -5.67 61.97
CA VAL A 1071 14.14 -6.29 60.77
C VAL A 1071 14.57 -7.76 60.72
N SER A 1072 13.65 -8.64 60.33
CA SER A 1072 13.94 -10.06 60.19
C SER A 1072 13.33 -10.59 58.90
N VAL A 1073 14.12 -11.34 58.13
CA VAL A 1073 13.69 -11.95 56.87
C VAL A 1073 13.58 -13.45 57.08
N TYR A 1074 12.37 -13.97 56.91
CA TYR A 1074 12.05 -15.39 57.03
C TYR A 1074 11.70 -15.97 55.67
N SER A 1075 11.90 -17.27 55.52
CA SER A 1075 11.40 -18.02 54.37
C SER A 1075 10.77 -19.33 54.79
N ARG A 1076 9.85 -19.82 53.97
CA ARG A 1076 9.20 -21.13 54.13
C ARG A 1076 9.07 -21.84 52.78
N GLY A 1077 9.33 -23.14 52.73
CA GLY A 1077 9.06 -23.96 51.54
C GLY A 1077 7.57 -24.20 51.33
N GLY A 1078 7.13 -24.27 50.06
CA GLY A 1078 5.83 -24.86 49.71
C GLY A 1078 5.81 -26.35 50.08
N GLN A 1079 4.73 -26.85 50.70
CA GLN A 1079 4.55 -28.28 50.99
C GLN A 1079 4.55 -29.04 49.64
N ASP A 1080 5.37 -30.05 49.41
CA ASP A 1080 5.37 -31.36 50.08
C ASP A 1080 6.73 -31.84 50.63
N GLY A 1081 6.67 -32.58 51.75
CA GLY A 1081 7.68 -33.58 52.12
C GLY A 1081 8.82 -33.12 53.05
N ALA A 1082 8.61 -33.37 54.34
CA ALA A 1082 9.55 -33.65 55.44
C ALA A 1082 11.06 -33.28 55.34
N GLU A 1083 11.50 -32.67 56.46
CA GLU A 1083 12.86 -32.38 56.94
C GLU A 1083 13.58 -31.13 56.39
N GLY A 1084 13.74 -30.18 57.33
CA GLY A 1084 14.50 -28.94 57.28
C GLY A 1084 14.41 -28.28 58.63
#